data_AF-A0A954IV62-F1
#
_entry.id   AF-A0A954IV62-F1
#
_cell.length_a   1.000
_cell.length_b   1.000
_cell.length_c   1.000
_cell.angle_alpha   90.00
_cell.angle_beta   90.00
_cell.angle_gamma   90.00
#
_symmetry.space_group_name_H-M   'P 1'
#
loop_
_entity.id
_entity.type
_entity.pdbx_description
1 polymer ?
#
loop_
_entity_poly.entity_id
_entity_poly.type
_entity_poly.pdbx_seq_one_letter_code
_entity_poly.pdbx_strand_id
1 'polypeptide(L)'
;MTLTELLENKFRADLRFRGETYVKAERVSLIRITTEQVFGIVQDSVEYETQLSRDEGQLKMYCTCDPFQRSGVCKHLWATIVAVQDSGLMVGAVRPGNIPPFAADPEPTLLDSDIWDDDEFDEPGDVFNPRTGAAPTESNGNGRSAVHVKPRLKPWESKLQELKGKMQTNEPAAPNAGREREIFYEIDVPESRSVGQLVIQTAQRQRRANGQWGKLKPLKLRPGKLDDVEHEDDSKILAYLSGGTPERTNWHAQQAEIQTSVFRYRMPYELSELILPLMCRTGRVRYLDSHETDQQTLDWDEGPAWELTMRVAPTADEEWKLEGLLTREGESMPANKAVLLVPGGLVLTQSKIARLLDYDAFEWVDVLTTESALRVPDGEQQELVDTLLDMPTLPRLELPKELQLEEVTCDPKPHLTVQSPRGKRWHLERLQGQVQFDYLETKIPASSSQWALVQREQGRCILRNRDREDQAWSQLHELGFRRMLDQRRRGHDVEIAARSLGPAVRRLIDLGWQVHADGKQVRQPGEFSFRIKSGIDWFELHGDVQFEGQSVSFPELLSALARGDSTIRLADGSLGILPEDWAKKFGLLAGLGTADEDHMRFAHNQVALLDALLSAQEHVERDETFENLRQRFKNFSGIEDATEPKGFEGSLRGYQREGLGWLEFLQEFRLGGCLADDMGLGK
;
A
#
# COMPACT_ATOMS: atom_id res chain seq x y z
N MET A 1 -2.84 -29.60 28.46
CA MET A 1 -3.43 -29.57 27.11
C MET A 1 -3.10 -28.22 26.52
N THR A 2 -2.56 -28.18 25.31
CA THR A 2 -2.31 -26.93 24.56
C THR A 2 -3.58 -26.47 23.84
N LEU A 3 -3.59 -25.22 23.34
CA LEU A 3 -4.69 -24.74 22.50
C LEU A 3 -4.76 -25.51 21.17
N THR A 4 -3.61 -25.92 20.64
CA THR A 4 -3.48 -26.76 19.44
C THR A 4 -4.02 -28.17 19.69
N GLU A 5 -3.67 -28.85 20.78
CA GLU A 5 -4.22 -30.17 21.15
C GLU A 5 -5.75 -30.14 21.32
N LEU A 6 -6.31 -29.08 21.93
CA LEU A 6 -7.76 -28.96 22.10
C LEU A 6 -8.49 -28.81 20.76
N LEU A 7 -7.91 -28.08 19.82
CA LEU A 7 -8.52 -27.76 18.52
C LEU A 7 -8.12 -28.72 17.40
N GLU A 8 -7.21 -29.67 17.65
CA GLU A 8 -6.66 -30.57 16.64
C GLU A 8 -7.75 -31.31 15.85
N ASN A 9 -8.79 -31.79 16.54
CA ASN A 9 -9.91 -32.51 15.93
C ASN A 9 -10.85 -31.62 15.09
N LYS A 10 -10.78 -30.29 15.21
CA LYS A 10 -11.56 -29.35 14.38
C LYS A 10 -10.85 -29.00 13.06
N PHE A 11 -9.54 -29.22 12.97
CA PHE A 11 -8.73 -28.86 11.79
C PHE A 11 -8.16 -30.10 11.11
N ARG A 12 -8.49 -30.27 9.81
CA ARG A 12 -7.91 -31.33 8.98
C ARG A 12 -6.38 -31.24 8.96
N ALA A 13 -5.70 -32.39 8.95
CA ALA A 13 -4.24 -32.46 8.98
C ALA A 13 -3.54 -31.62 7.89
N ASP A 14 -4.13 -31.51 6.69
CA ASP A 14 -3.61 -30.69 5.60
C ASP A 14 -3.67 -29.18 5.86
N LEU A 15 -4.65 -28.71 6.63
CA LEU A 15 -4.73 -27.32 7.09
C LEU A 15 -3.74 -27.05 8.22
N ARG A 16 -3.57 -28.02 9.13
CA ARG A 16 -2.66 -27.91 10.29
C ARG A 16 -1.21 -27.77 9.85
N PHE A 17 -0.75 -28.68 9.00
CA PHE A 17 0.61 -28.66 8.45
C PHE A 17 0.93 -27.35 7.70
N ARG A 18 -0.03 -26.85 6.89
CA ARG A 18 0.13 -25.56 6.20
C ARG A 18 0.18 -24.37 7.17
N GLY A 19 -0.66 -24.36 8.20
CA GLY A 19 -0.66 -23.30 9.21
C GLY A 19 0.66 -23.22 10.00
N GLU A 20 1.19 -24.36 10.45
CA GLU A 20 2.50 -24.45 11.11
C GLU A 20 3.66 -24.00 10.20
N THR A 21 3.55 -24.26 8.88
CA THR A 21 4.54 -23.81 7.90
C THR A 21 4.59 -22.28 7.80
N TYR A 22 3.46 -21.58 7.95
CA TYR A 22 3.45 -20.10 7.94
C TYR A 22 4.10 -19.50 9.18
N VAL A 23 3.90 -20.10 10.37
CA VAL A 23 4.56 -19.65 11.61
C VAL A 23 6.07 -19.84 11.50
N LYS A 24 6.53 -21.00 11.04
CA LYS A 24 7.96 -21.29 10.82
C LYS A 24 8.63 -20.45 9.73
N ALA A 25 7.82 -19.83 8.85
CA ALA A 25 8.28 -18.91 7.82
C ALA A 25 8.10 -17.43 8.22
N GLU A 26 7.79 -17.15 9.50
CA GLU A 26 7.59 -15.81 10.07
C GLU A 26 6.49 -14.98 9.38
N ARG A 27 5.54 -15.65 8.71
CA ARG A 27 4.44 -15.01 7.94
C ARG A 27 3.18 -14.74 8.77
N VAL A 28 3.31 -14.70 10.09
CA VAL A 28 2.20 -14.51 11.03
C VAL A 28 2.60 -13.42 12.01
N SER A 29 1.86 -12.31 12.02
CA SER A 29 2.06 -11.20 12.95
C SER A 29 0.83 -11.05 13.82
N LEU A 30 1.00 -11.08 15.14
CA LEU A 30 -0.06 -10.74 16.11
C LEU A 30 0.01 -9.23 16.35
N ILE A 31 -1.07 -8.50 16.05
CA ILE A 31 -1.05 -7.03 15.96
C ILE A 31 -1.66 -6.40 17.20
N ARG A 32 -2.64 -7.07 17.79
CA ARG A 32 -3.33 -6.60 18.99
C ARG A 32 -3.80 -7.79 19.80
N ILE A 33 -3.31 -7.88 21.04
CA ILE A 33 -3.71 -8.88 22.01
C ILE A 33 -4.40 -8.18 23.17
N THR A 34 -5.56 -8.71 23.55
CA THR A 34 -6.38 -8.26 24.69
C THR A 34 -6.84 -9.51 25.43
N THR A 35 -7.25 -9.40 26.69
CA THR A 35 -7.65 -10.57 27.51
C THR A 35 -8.74 -11.44 26.87
N GLU A 36 -9.59 -10.85 26.02
CA GLU A 36 -10.68 -11.54 25.32
C GLU A 36 -10.47 -11.73 23.82
N GLN A 37 -9.56 -10.99 23.17
CA GLN A 37 -9.41 -11.02 21.70
C GLN A 37 -7.95 -10.92 21.25
N VAL A 38 -7.60 -11.75 20.27
CA VAL A 38 -6.35 -11.67 19.50
C VAL A 38 -6.67 -11.34 18.05
N PHE A 39 -5.96 -10.36 17.49
CA PHE A 39 -5.96 -10.03 16.08
C PHE A 39 -4.59 -10.33 15.47
N GLY A 40 -4.56 -11.00 14.32
CA GLY A 40 -3.34 -11.26 13.57
C GLY A 40 -3.51 -11.08 12.07
N ILE A 41 -2.41 -10.82 11.37
CA ILE A 41 -2.31 -10.90 9.91
C ILE A 41 -1.47 -12.12 9.56
N VAL A 42 -1.91 -12.86 8.54
CA VAL A 42 -1.17 -13.98 7.93
C VAL A 42 -0.90 -13.66 6.47
N GLN A 43 0.37 -13.66 6.07
CA GLN A 43 0.80 -13.38 4.70
C GLN A 43 0.86 -14.66 3.86
N ASP A 44 0.00 -14.74 2.84
CA ASP A 44 -0.15 -15.91 1.97
C ASP A 44 -0.50 -15.45 0.55
N SER A 45 0.50 -14.91 -0.18
CA SER A 45 0.39 -14.10 -1.42
C SER A 45 -0.39 -12.79 -1.32
N VAL A 46 -1.31 -12.70 -0.36
CA VAL A 46 -2.04 -11.50 0.08
C VAL A 46 -2.10 -11.53 1.60
N GLU A 47 -2.42 -10.40 2.24
CA GLU A 47 -2.62 -10.34 3.68
C GLU A 47 -4.03 -10.80 4.06
N TYR A 48 -4.14 -11.74 5.01
CA TYR A 48 -5.40 -12.20 5.56
C TYR A 48 -5.49 -11.87 7.04
N GLU A 49 -6.51 -11.10 7.42
CA GLU A 49 -6.84 -10.82 8.82
C GLU A 49 -7.47 -12.05 9.48
N THR A 50 -7.03 -12.35 10.70
CA THR A 50 -7.54 -13.40 11.56
C THR A 50 -7.91 -12.81 12.93
N GLN A 51 -8.99 -13.31 13.51
CA GLN A 51 -9.43 -12.93 14.85
C GLN A 51 -9.82 -14.16 15.66
N LEU A 52 -9.30 -14.23 16.87
CA LEU A 52 -9.67 -15.21 17.89
C LEU A 52 -10.34 -14.45 19.04
N SER A 53 -11.65 -14.65 19.23
CA SER A 53 -12.42 -14.00 20.31
C SER A 53 -12.90 -15.06 21.31
N ARG A 54 -12.59 -14.84 22.58
CA ARG A 54 -13.13 -15.59 23.71
C ARG A 54 -14.52 -15.06 24.03
N ASP A 55 -15.47 -15.96 24.29
CA ASP A 55 -16.84 -15.65 24.67
C ASP A 55 -17.41 -16.80 25.51
N GLU A 56 -17.88 -16.51 26.72
CA GLU A 56 -18.33 -17.50 27.73
C GLU A 56 -17.38 -18.72 27.92
N GLY A 57 -16.06 -18.53 27.75
CA GLY A 57 -15.06 -19.59 27.86
C GLY A 57 -14.88 -20.46 26.60
N GLN A 58 -15.64 -20.19 25.53
CA GLN A 58 -15.45 -20.77 24.19
C GLN A 58 -14.64 -19.83 23.29
N LEU A 59 -14.04 -20.38 22.23
CA LEU A 59 -13.30 -19.61 21.22
C LEU A 59 -14.13 -19.50 19.93
N LYS A 60 -14.52 -18.27 19.61
CA LYS A 60 -15.01 -17.86 18.29
C LYS A 60 -13.81 -17.49 17.42
N MET A 61 -13.84 -17.91 16.17
CA MET A 61 -12.74 -17.75 15.21
C MET A 61 -13.27 -17.10 13.95
N TYR A 62 -12.53 -16.14 13.40
CA TYR A 62 -12.86 -15.44 12.16
C TYR A 62 -11.61 -15.25 11.29
N CYS A 63 -11.78 -15.30 9.97
CA CYS A 63 -10.72 -14.99 9.00
C CYS A 63 -11.33 -14.45 7.70
N THR A 64 -10.66 -13.52 7.03
CA THR A 64 -11.16 -12.91 5.79
C THR A 64 -11.07 -13.82 4.55
N CYS A 65 -10.36 -14.95 4.62
CA CYS A 65 -10.13 -15.82 3.46
C CYS A 65 -11.38 -16.61 2.98
N ASP A 66 -11.49 -16.82 1.67
CA ASP A 66 -12.57 -17.60 1.04
C ASP A 66 -12.77 -19.02 1.61
N PRO A 67 -11.71 -19.82 1.94
CA PRO A 67 -11.89 -21.11 2.57
C PRO A 67 -12.63 -21.04 3.91
N PHE A 68 -12.37 -20.02 4.73
CA PHE A 68 -13.05 -19.85 6.01
C PHE A 68 -14.55 -19.62 5.83
N GLN A 69 -14.96 -18.82 4.84
CA GLN A 69 -16.39 -18.59 4.55
C GLN A 69 -17.16 -19.86 4.17
N ARG A 70 -16.46 -20.90 3.66
CA ARG A 70 -17.04 -22.18 3.24
C ARG A 70 -17.04 -23.25 4.34
N SER A 71 -16.01 -23.32 5.17
CA SER A 71 -15.83 -24.40 6.17
C SER A 71 -15.73 -23.96 7.64
N GLY A 72 -15.70 -22.67 7.95
CA GLY A 72 -15.53 -22.16 9.32
C GLY A 72 -14.15 -22.43 9.95
N VAL A 73 -13.24 -23.05 9.19
CA VAL A 73 -11.83 -23.32 9.54
C VAL A 73 -10.97 -23.16 8.29
N CYS A 74 -9.73 -22.67 8.46
CA CYS A 74 -8.77 -22.45 7.39
C CYS A 74 -7.32 -22.59 7.90
N LYS A 75 -6.35 -22.62 6.98
CA LYS A 75 -4.91 -22.68 7.28
C LYS A 75 -4.40 -21.44 8.04
N HIS A 76 -4.93 -20.26 7.75
CA HIS A 76 -4.53 -18.99 8.38
C HIS A 76 -4.94 -18.92 9.86
N LEU A 77 -6.16 -19.39 10.20
CA LEU A 77 -6.60 -19.54 11.59
C LEU A 77 -5.72 -20.50 12.37
N TRP A 78 -5.34 -21.64 11.78
CA TRP A 78 -4.42 -22.56 12.45
C TRP A 78 -3.05 -21.91 12.69
N ALA A 79 -2.52 -21.17 11.71
CA ALA A 79 -1.28 -20.41 11.86
C ALA A 79 -1.35 -19.41 13.03
N THR A 80 -2.48 -18.71 13.18
CA THR A 80 -2.70 -17.77 14.29
C THR A 80 -2.82 -18.48 15.64
N ILE A 81 -3.49 -19.64 15.69
CA ILE A 81 -3.60 -20.47 16.91
C ILE A 81 -2.23 -21.00 17.35
N VAL A 82 -1.40 -21.44 16.40
CA VAL A 82 -0.01 -21.87 16.66
C VAL A 82 0.84 -20.69 17.11
N ALA A 83 0.75 -19.53 16.46
CA ALA A 83 1.48 -18.33 16.88
C ALA A 83 1.13 -17.88 18.31
N VAL A 84 -0.15 -17.90 18.71
CA VAL A 84 -0.59 -17.60 20.09
C VAL A 84 -0.09 -18.64 21.11
N GLN A 85 0.04 -19.90 20.68
CA GLN A 85 0.55 -20.99 21.51
C GLN A 85 2.07 -20.89 21.71
N ASP A 86 2.82 -20.58 20.64
CA ASP A 86 4.29 -20.51 20.64
C ASP A 86 4.82 -19.23 21.30
N SER A 87 4.08 -18.12 21.20
CA SER A 87 4.36 -16.86 21.91
C SER A 87 4.03 -16.89 23.41
N GLY A 88 3.43 -17.98 23.91
CA GLY A 88 3.12 -18.14 25.34
C GLY A 88 2.00 -17.25 25.87
N LEU A 89 1.22 -16.59 25.00
CA LEU A 89 0.20 -15.58 25.34
C LEU A 89 -1.07 -16.13 26.04
N MET A 90 -1.01 -17.28 26.70
CA MET A 90 -2.14 -17.95 27.36
C MET A 90 -1.99 -17.95 28.88
N VAL A 91 -2.83 -17.19 29.59
CA VAL A 91 -2.74 -17.05 31.06
C VAL A 91 -3.45 -18.22 31.77
N GLY A 92 -2.93 -19.44 31.57
CA GLY A 92 -3.35 -20.63 32.32
C GLY A 92 -3.46 -21.91 31.49
N ALA A 93 -3.90 -22.99 32.15
CA ALA A 93 -4.04 -24.30 31.52
C ALA A 93 -5.36 -24.42 30.74
N VAL A 94 -5.28 -24.64 29.43
CA VAL A 94 -6.43 -24.88 28.53
C VAL A 94 -7.17 -26.16 28.93
N ARG A 95 -8.51 -26.10 28.97
CA ARG A 95 -9.39 -27.25 29.23
C ARG A 95 -10.56 -27.30 28.24
N PRO A 96 -11.12 -28.48 27.93
CA PRO A 96 -12.35 -28.57 27.15
C PRO A 96 -13.49 -27.76 27.80
N GLY A 97 -14.06 -26.81 27.05
CA GLY A 97 -15.13 -25.92 27.53
C GLY A 97 -14.68 -24.74 28.41
N ASN A 98 -13.38 -24.56 28.66
CA ASN A 98 -12.87 -23.36 29.33
C ASN A 98 -11.47 -22.99 28.83
N ILE A 99 -11.42 -21.95 28.00
CA ILE A 99 -10.18 -21.36 27.48
C ILE A 99 -9.83 -20.15 28.36
N PRO A 100 -8.61 -20.09 28.93
CA PRO A 100 -8.16 -18.98 29.78
C PRO A 100 -8.03 -17.67 28.97
N PRO A 101 -8.00 -16.50 29.63
CA PRO A 101 -7.77 -15.22 28.96
C PRO A 101 -6.36 -15.17 28.33
N PHE A 102 -6.24 -14.36 27.28
CA PHE A 102 -4.95 -14.08 26.68
C PHE A 102 -4.13 -13.12 27.56
N ALA A 103 -2.80 -13.21 27.48
CA ALA A 103 -1.90 -12.24 28.10
C ALA A 103 -1.97 -10.96 27.26
N ALA A 104 -2.65 -9.93 27.76
CA ALA A 104 -2.65 -8.62 27.12
C ALA A 104 -1.24 -8.03 27.18
N ASP A 105 -0.73 -7.55 26.04
CA ASP A 105 0.52 -6.80 26.02
C ASP A 105 0.38 -5.52 26.87
N PRO A 106 1.39 -5.17 27.69
CA PRO A 106 1.57 -3.79 28.13
C PRO A 106 1.89 -2.91 26.91
N GLU A 107 1.59 -1.61 26.99
CA GLU A 107 1.73 -0.69 25.85
C GLU A 107 3.12 -0.76 25.20
N PRO A 108 3.21 -0.67 23.85
CA PRO A 108 4.48 -0.76 23.15
C PRO A 108 5.39 0.40 23.57
N THR A 109 6.47 0.05 24.27
CA THR A 109 7.51 1.02 24.62
C THR A 109 8.23 1.44 23.34
N LEU A 110 8.45 2.74 23.18
CA LEU A 110 9.09 3.30 22.00
C LEU A 110 10.50 2.72 21.82
N LEU A 111 10.89 2.53 20.56
CA LEU A 111 12.26 2.19 20.17
C LEU A 111 13.18 3.35 20.52
N ASP A 112 13.94 3.23 21.61
CA ASP A 112 15.15 4.03 21.81
C ASP A 112 16.28 3.45 20.97
N SER A 113 17.10 4.35 20.44
CA SER A 113 18.21 4.09 19.53
C SER A 113 19.54 3.96 20.30
N ASP A 114 20.52 3.36 19.61
CA ASP A 114 21.96 3.45 19.89
C ASP A 114 22.49 2.86 21.22
N ILE A 115 23.08 1.66 21.14
CA ILE A 115 24.43 1.41 21.70
C ILE A 115 25.23 0.56 20.70
N TRP A 116 26.35 1.10 20.22
CA TRP A 116 27.50 0.37 19.65
C TRP A 116 28.58 0.23 20.74
N ASP A 117 29.60 -0.58 20.42
CA ASP A 117 30.84 -0.90 21.15
C ASP A 117 30.79 -2.25 21.89
N ASP A 118 31.83 -3.08 21.93
CA ASP A 118 32.93 -3.48 21.03
C ASP A 118 33.75 -4.53 21.86
N ASP A 119 34.66 -5.28 21.21
CA ASP A 119 35.81 -5.99 21.82
C ASP A 119 35.59 -7.16 22.84
N GLU A 120 36.44 -8.19 22.97
CA GLU A 120 37.51 -8.82 22.13
C GLU A 120 37.94 -10.17 22.83
N PHE A 121 38.89 -10.93 22.23
CA PHE A 121 39.73 -12.03 22.77
C PHE A 121 39.28 -13.53 22.72
N ASP A 122 39.87 -14.26 21.74
CA ASP A 122 40.86 -15.38 21.88
C ASP A 122 40.60 -16.62 22.79
N GLU A 123 41.06 -17.85 22.48
CA GLU A 123 41.58 -18.53 21.25
C GLU A 123 41.44 -20.09 21.46
N PRO A 124 42.24 -21.08 20.96
CA PRO A 124 41.67 -22.31 20.38
C PRO A 124 42.07 -23.65 21.07
N GLY A 125 41.56 -24.79 20.57
CA GLY A 125 42.28 -26.08 20.70
C GLY A 125 41.49 -27.40 20.84
N ASP A 126 41.48 -28.17 19.75
CA ASP A 126 41.69 -29.63 19.66
C ASP A 126 40.69 -30.71 20.13
N VAL A 127 40.83 -31.86 19.45
CA VAL A 127 39.95 -33.05 19.42
C VAL A 127 40.76 -34.32 19.70
N PHE A 128 40.36 -35.19 20.65
CA PHE A 128 40.46 -36.66 20.41
C PHE A 128 39.57 -37.61 21.25
N ASN A 129 39.42 -38.82 20.70
CA ASN A 129 38.55 -39.97 20.99
C ASN A 129 38.85 -40.82 22.27
N PRO A 130 37.96 -41.79 22.63
CA PRO A 130 37.94 -42.49 23.93
C PRO A 130 38.41 -43.98 23.92
N ARG A 131 38.52 -44.56 25.14
CA ARG A 131 38.37 -46.01 25.56
C ARG A 131 38.63 -46.10 27.10
N THR A 132 38.27 -47.11 27.92
CA THR A 132 37.92 -48.56 27.78
C THR A 132 37.34 -49.14 29.12
N GLY A 133 36.71 -50.34 29.07
CA GLY A 133 36.48 -51.27 30.24
C GLY A 133 35.05 -51.89 30.27
N ALA A 134 34.75 -53.19 30.10
CA ALA A 134 35.18 -54.47 30.74
C ALA A 134 34.46 -54.76 32.10
N ALA A 135 33.95 -55.95 32.47
CA ALA A 135 33.68 -57.25 31.78
C ALA A 135 32.55 -58.09 32.53
N PRO A 136 32.57 -59.43 32.77
CA PRO A 136 31.63 -60.39 32.10
C PRO A 136 30.84 -61.42 32.96
N THR A 137 29.83 -62.10 32.36
CA THR A 137 29.23 -63.45 32.67
C THR A 137 28.01 -63.74 31.74
N GLU A 138 27.46 -64.96 31.52
CA GLU A 138 28.02 -66.34 31.48
C GLU A 138 27.14 -67.36 30.68
N SER A 139 27.77 -68.44 30.18
CA SER A 139 27.23 -69.79 29.84
C SER A 139 26.28 -70.08 28.63
N ASN A 140 26.58 -71.23 28.01
CA ASN A 140 25.75 -72.17 27.21
C ASN A 140 25.24 -71.87 25.76
N GLY A 141 25.68 -72.74 24.82
CA GLY A 141 24.70 -73.45 23.95
C GLY A 141 24.96 -73.58 22.43
N ASN A 142 25.79 -74.55 22.01
CA ASN A 142 25.79 -75.24 20.69
C ASN A 142 26.05 -74.46 19.36
N GLY A 143 26.62 -75.18 18.37
CA GLY A 143 26.34 -74.92 16.94
C GLY A 143 27.53 -74.59 16.03
N ARG A 144 28.31 -75.60 15.61
CA ARG A 144 29.40 -75.51 14.61
C ARG A 144 29.07 -74.72 13.32
N SER A 145 29.95 -73.81 12.90
CA SER A 145 30.77 -73.93 11.67
C SER A 145 31.69 -72.72 11.46
N ALA A 146 32.92 -72.94 10.99
CA ALA A 146 33.93 -71.89 10.86
C ALA A 146 33.80 -71.09 9.55
N VAL A 147 33.77 -69.76 9.67
CA VAL A 147 33.82 -68.81 8.54
C VAL A 147 35.13 -68.04 8.61
N HIS A 148 35.87 -67.96 7.50
CA HIS A 148 37.06 -67.11 7.39
C HIS A 148 36.67 -65.63 7.49
N VAL A 149 37.06 -64.98 8.60
CA VAL A 149 36.81 -63.56 8.83
C VAL A 149 37.87 -62.72 8.10
N LYS A 150 37.44 -61.96 7.09
CA LYS A 150 38.25 -60.86 6.52
C LYS A 150 38.50 -59.79 7.60
N PRO A 151 39.68 -59.14 7.64
CA PRO A 151 39.96 -58.11 8.65
C PRO A 151 38.96 -56.96 8.56
N ARG A 152 38.39 -56.55 9.71
CA ARG A 152 37.45 -55.43 9.81
C ARG A 152 38.23 -54.12 9.67
N LEU A 153 37.95 -53.39 8.60
CA LEU A 153 38.49 -52.05 8.34
C LEU A 153 38.12 -51.08 9.46
N LYS A 154 38.98 -50.09 9.73
CA LYS A 154 38.74 -49.05 10.74
C LYS A 154 37.59 -48.13 10.30
N PRO A 155 36.92 -47.41 11.23
CA PRO A 155 35.78 -46.55 10.87
C PRO A 155 36.07 -45.50 9.79
N TRP A 156 37.28 -44.94 9.78
CA TRP A 156 37.71 -43.99 8.74
C TRP A 156 38.04 -44.67 7.41
N GLU A 157 38.65 -45.86 7.43
CA GLU A 157 38.90 -46.69 6.23
C GLU A 157 37.59 -47.12 5.60
N SER A 158 36.57 -47.44 6.42
CA SER A 158 35.22 -47.76 5.96
C SER A 158 34.52 -46.54 5.36
N LYS A 159 34.62 -45.35 5.97
CA LYS A 159 34.13 -44.10 5.38
C LYS A 159 34.85 -43.74 4.06
N LEU A 160 36.16 -43.96 3.96
CA LEU A 160 36.91 -43.74 2.73
C LEU A 160 36.63 -44.80 1.66
N GLN A 161 36.32 -46.04 2.02
CA GLN A 161 35.81 -47.03 1.06
C GLN A 161 34.39 -46.71 0.60
N GLU A 162 33.54 -46.18 1.48
CA GLU A 162 32.20 -45.71 1.11
C GLU A 162 32.27 -44.48 0.21
N LEU A 163 33.18 -43.52 0.50
CA LEU A 163 33.47 -42.37 -0.34
C LEU A 163 34.07 -42.80 -1.69
N LYS A 164 35.03 -43.74 -1.69
CA LYS A 164 35.61 -44.30 -2.91
C LYS A 164 34.58 -45.07 -3.72
N GLY A 165 33.67 -45.81 -3.08
CA GLY A 165 32.54 -46.46 -3.73
C GLY A 165 31.61 -45.44 -4.39
N LYS A 166 31.25 -44.37 -3.67
CA LYS A 166 30.46 -43.25 -4.18
C LYS A 166 31.14 -42.53 -5.35
N MET A 167 32.46 -42.33 -5.29
CA MET A 167 33.28 -41.76 -6.37
C MET A 167 33.41 -42.69 -7.57
N GLN A 168 33.49 -44.01 -7.36
CA GLN A 168 33.55 -45.00 -8.44
C GLN A 168 32.18 -45.25 -9.10
N THR A 169 31.07 -45.07 -8.38
CA THR A 169 29.73 -44.96 -9.00
C THR A 169 29.51 -43.62 -9.71
N ASN A 170 30.38 -42.63 -9.47
CA ASN A 170 30.45 -41.34 -10.16
C ASN A 170 31.57 -41.30 -11.22
N GLU A 171 32.15 -42.44 -11.62
CA GLU A 171 32.93 -42.47 -12.87
C GLU A 171 31.99 -42.00 -14.00
N PRO A 172 32.38 -40.98 -14.79
CA PRO A 172 31.60 -40.62 -15.96
C PRO A 172 31.51 -41.86 -16.85
N ALA A 173 30.30 -42.23 -17.25
CA ALA A 173 30.09 -43.37 -18.14
C ALA A 173 31.04 -43.23 -19.33
N ALA A 174 31.82 -44.28 -19.62
CA ALA A 174 32.79 -44.27 -20.72
C ALA A 174 32.12 -43.71 -21.98
N PRO A 175 32.79 -42.79 -22.72
CA PRO A 175 32.15 -41.97 -23.75
C PRO A 175 31.40 -42.88 -24.70
N ASN A 176 30.08 -42.67 -24.76
CA ASN A 176 29.14 -43.65 -25.28
C ASN A 176 29.21 -43.64 -26.81
N ALA A 177 30.19 -44.35 -27.35
CA ALA A 177 30.60 -44.26 -28.74
C ALA A 177 29.44 -44.66 -29.68
N GLY A 178 28.82 -43.66 -30.31
CA GLY A 178 28.11 -43.85 -31.57
C GLY A 178 26.61 -43.59 -31.62
N ARG A 179 26.05 -42.65 -30.85
CA ARG A 179 24.72 -42.06 -31.15
C ARG A 179 24.64 -40.55 -30.87
N GLU A 180 25.40 -39.80 -31.67
CA GLU A 180 25.25 -38.36 -31.92
C GLU A 180 23.77 -37.96 -31.90
N ARG A 181 23.41 -37.07 -30.96
CA ARG A 181 22.04 -36.59 -30.74
C ARG A 181 21.91 -35.13 -31.12
N GLU A 182 20.85 -34.81 -31.85
CA GLU A 182 20.56 -33.44 -32.25
C GLU A 182 19.19 -33.03 -31.71
N ILE A 183 19.17 -31.88 -31.05
CA ILE A 183 17.99 -31.31 -30.38
C ILE A 183 17.47 -30.13 -31.20
N PHE A 184 16.15 -30.04 -31.32
CA PHE A 184 15.43 -29.00 -32.06
C PHE A 184 14.44 -28.29 -31.13
N TYR A 185 14.24 -27.00 -31.37
CA TYR A 185 13.34 -26.13 -30.63
C TYR A 185 12.21 -25.70 -31.57
N GLU A 186 11.00 -26.20 -31.32
CA GLU A 186 9.85 -26.07 -32.21
C GLU A 186 8.81 -25.13 -31.59
N ILE A 187 8.53 -24.00 -32.24
CA ILE A 187 7.59 -22.99 -31.77
C ILE A 187 6.17 -23.37 -32.22
N ASP A 188 5.29 -23.61 -31.26
CA ASP A 188 3.88 -23.92 -31.51
C ASP A 188 3.08 -22.61 -31.62
N VAL A 189 2.90 -22.11 -32.84
CA VAL A 189 2.22 -20.82 -33.11
C VAL A 189 0.77 -20.81 -32.63
N PRO A 190 -0.07 -21.84 -32.91
CA PRO A 190 -1.46 -21.88 -32.42
C PRO A 190 -1.58 -21.85 -30.89
N GLU A 191 -0.83 -22.70 -30.16
CA GLU A 191 -0.87 -22.70 -28.68
C GLU A 191 -0.28 -21.40 -28.13
N SER A 192 0.80 -20.87 -28.72
CA SER A 192 1.40 -19.60 -28.27
C SER A 192 0.40 -18.44 -28.36
N ARG A 193 -0.34 -18.35 -29.47
CA ARG A 193 -1.39 -17.34 -29.66
C ARG A 193 -2.54 -17.54 -28.66
N SER A 194 -2.97 -18.77 -28.42
CA SER A 194 -4.07 -19.06 -27.48
C SER A 194 -3.73 -18.82 -26.01
N VAL A 195 -2.45 -18.83 -25.64
CA VAL A 195 -1.98 -18.69 -24.25
C VAL A 195 -1.41 -17.29 -23.96
N GLY A 196 -1.07 -16.52 -24.99
CA GLY A 196 -0.42 -15.21 -24.83
C GLY A 196 1.04 -15.31 -24.35
N GLN A 197 1.69 -16.45 -24.57
CA GLN A 197 3.08 -16.72 -24.17
C GLN A 197 3.76 -17.60 -25.21
N LEU A 198 5.08 -17.49 -25.38
CA LEU A 198 5.79 -18.31 -26.35
C LEU A 198 5.86 -19.77 -25.88
N VAL A 199 5.38 -20.70 -26.72
CA VAL A 199 5.35 -22.13 -26.42
C VAL A 199 6.38 -22.86 -27.27
N ILE A 200 7.40 -23.40 -26.62
CA ILE A 200 8.47 -24.16 -27.27
C ILE A 200 8.37 -25.64 -26.93
N GLN A 201 8.40 -26.47 -27.95
CA GLN A 201 8.52 -27.91 -27.88
C GLN A 201 9.96 -28.33 -28.16
N THR A 202 10.56 -29.11 -27.27
CA THR A 202 11.88 -29.72 -27.51
C THR A 202 11.73 -31.07 -28.19
N ALA A 203 12.39 -31.26 -29.31
CA ALA A 203 12.41 -32.52 -30.06
C ALA A 203 13.85 -33.00 -30.27
N GLN A 204 14.03 -34.29 -30.58
CA GLN A 204 15.34 -34.89 -30.83
C GLN A 204 15.30 -35.83 -32.04
N ARG A 205 16.43 -35.95 -32.73
CA ARG A 205 16.74 -37.08 -33.62
C ARG A 205 18.08 -37.72 -33.22
N GLN A 206 18.18 -39.02 -33.47
CA GLN A 206 19.40 -39.80 -33.20
C GLN A 206 19.89 -40.43 -34.49
N ARG A 207 21.20 -40.46 -34.68
CA ARG A 207 21.83 -41.14 -35.81
C ARG A 207 21.68 -42.66 -35.66
N ARG A 208 21.19 -43.32 -36.70
CA ARG A 208 21.08 -44.79 -36.76
C ARG A 208 22.44 -45.41 -37.08
N ALA A 209 22.59 -46.70 -36.79
CA ALA A 209 23.84 -47.44 -37.06
C ALA A 209 24.25 -47.50 -38.55
N ASN A 210 23.33 -47.15 -39.48
CA ASN A 210 23.62 -47.01 -40.91
C ASN A 210 24.04 -45.58 -41.32
N GLY A 211 24.33 -44.70 -40.35
CA GLY A 211 24.76 -43.31 -40.58
C GLY A 211 23.63 -42.33 -40.92
N GLN A 212 22.41 -42.80 -41.19
CA GLN A 212 21.24 -41.96 -41.50
C GLN A 212 20.56 -41.46 -40.22
N TRP A 213 19.97 -40.27 -40.28
CA TRP A 213 19.17 -39.72 -39.18
C TRP A 213 17.85 -40.50 -38.99
N GLY A 214 17.47 -40.73 -37.73
CA GLY A 214 16.13 -41.20 -37.40
C GLY A 214 15.08 -40.09 -37.52
N LYS A 215 13.81 -40.50 -37.64
CA LYS A 215 12.66 -39.57 -37.54
C LYS A 215 12.72 -38.79 -36.22
N LEU A 216 12.27 -37.54 -36.29
CA LEU A 216 12.15 -36.67 -35.13
C LEU A 216 11.17 -37.26 -34.08
N LYS A 217 11.49 -37.07 -32.79
CA LYS A 217 10.62 -37.47 -31.67
C LYS A 217 10.71 -36.44 -30.54
N PRO A 218 9.64 -36.18 -29.77
CA PRO A 218 9.70 -35.32 -28.59
C PRO A 218 10.81 -35.70 -27.60
N LEU A 219 11.58 -34.71 -27.15
CA LEU A 219 12.64 -34.88 -26.16
C LEU A 219 12.02 -34.86 -24.75
N LYS A 220 11.75 -36.05 -24.24
CA LYS A 220 11.18 -36.28 -22.90
C LYS A 220 12.28 -36.23 -21.84
N LEU A 221 12.51 -35.05 -21.25
CA LEU A 221 13.48 -34.88 -20.17
C LEU A 221 12.93 -35.36 -18.83
N ARG A 222 13.85 -35.74 -17.94
CA ARG A 222 13.60 -36.06 -16.53
C ARG A 222 14.52 -35.21 -15.65
N PRO A 223 14.06 -34.70 -14.49
CA PRO A 223 14.90 -33.93 -13.60
C PRO A 223 16.18 -34.69 -13.20
N GLY A 224 17.34 -34.04 -13.30
CA GLY A 224 18.65 -34.64 -12.96
C GLY A 224 19.27 -35.54 -14.04
N LYS A 225 18.93 -35.36 -15.32
CA LYS A 225 19.58 -36.03 -16.47
C LYS A 225 20.09 -35.07 -17.55
N LEU A 226 20.43 -33.84 -17.17
CA LEU A 226 21.04 -32.86 -18.09
C LEU A 226 22.47 -33.27 -18.51
N ASP A 227 23.16 -34.05 -17.67
CA ASP A 227 24.49 -34.61 -17.95
C ASP A 227 24.50 -35.63 -19.13
N ASP A 228 23.33 -36.12 -19.56
CA ASP A 228 23.18 -36.99 -20.74
C ASP A 228 23.16 -36.20 -22.08
N VAL A 229 23.37 -34.86 -22.07
CA VAL A 229 23.34 -33.97 -23.23
C VAL A 229 24.75 -33.65 -23.73
N GLU A 230 25.04 -33.99 -24.99
CA GLU A 230 26.41 -33.93 -25.57
C GLU A 230 26.87 -32.49 -25.95
N HIS A 231 25.94 -31.58 -26.26
CA HIS A 231 26.24 -30.19 -26.62
C HIS A 231 26.09 -29.25 -25.41
N GLU A 232 27.11 -28.42 -25.16
CA GLU A 232 27.13 -27.48 -24.01
C GLU A 232 26.00 -26.44 -24.10
N ASP A 233 25.74 -25.89 -25.29
CA ASP A 233 24.66 -24.92 -25.50
C ASP A 233 23.28 -25.55 -25.28
N ASP A 234 23.06 -26.79 -25.75
CA ASP A 234 21.82 -27.52 -25.49
C ASP A 234 21.64 -27.80 -24.00
N SER A 235 22.70 -28.17 -23.29
CA SER A 235 22.64 -28.40 -21.85
C SER A 235 22.26 -27.12 -21.08
N LYS A 236 22.85 -25.97 -21.45
CA LYS A 236 22.50 -24.65 -20.91
C LYS A 236 21.05 -24.26 -21.21
N ILE A 237 20.62 -24.34 -22.46
CA ILE A 237 19.25 -23.99 -22.89
C ILE A 237 18.22 -24.89 -22.18
N LEU A 238 18.46 -26.19 -22.13
CA LEU A 238 17.57 -27.14 -21.46
C LEU A 238 17.55 -26.94 -19.93
N ALA A 239 18.66 -26.53 -19.32
CA ALA A 239 18.68 -26.16 -17.91
C ALA A 239 17.79 -24.95 -17.64
N TYR A 240 17.89 -23.88 -18.44
CA TYR A 240 17.00 -22.71 -18.34
C TYR A 240 15.52 -23.08 -18.56
N LEU A 241 15.21 -23.88 -19.58
CA LEU A 241 13.84 -24.37 -19.85
C LEU A 241 13.29 -25.26 -18.73
N SER A 242 14.14 -26.05 -18.06
CA SER A 242 13.75 -26.86 -16.90
C SER A 242 13.56 -26.04 -15.62
N GLY A 243 13.95 -24.76 -15.64
CA GLY A 243 13.95 -23.86 -14.50
C GLY A 243 14.98 -24.23 -13.43
N GLY A 244 15.07 -23.40 -12.38
CA GLY A 244 15.73 -23.81 -11.15
C GLY A 244 14.98 -25.00 -10.55
N THR A 245 15.68 -26.13 -10.33
CA THR A 245 15.07 -27.25 -9.61
C THR A 245 14.76 -26.79 -8.19
N PRO A 246 13.48 -26.74 -7.75
CA PRO A 246 13.14 -26.23 -6.43
C PRO A 246 13.81 -27.08 -5.34
N GLU A 247 14.35 -26.43 -4.32
CA GLU A 247 15.06 -27.12 -3.24
C GLU A 247 14.10 -28.08 -2.51
N ARG A 248 14.54 -29.34 -2.38
CA ARG A 248 13.65 -30.48 -2.13
C ARG A 248 13.33 -30.64 -0.64
N THR A 249 12.31 -29.95 -0.15
CA THR A 249 11.87 -30.05 1.26
C THR A 249 10.56 -30.83 1.48
N ASN A 250 9.74 -31.06 0.44
CA ASN A 250 8.44 -31.73 0.59
C ASN A 250 8.33 -33.09 -0.11
N TRP A 251 8.17 -34.15 0.68
CA TRP A 251 8.11 -35.55 0.23
C TRP A 251 6.84 -35.92 -0.57
N HIS A 252 5.74 -35.15 -0.44
CA HIS A 252 4.44 -35.55 -0.98
C HIS A 252 4.10 -35.02 -2.39
N ALA A 253 4.93 -34.15 -2.99
CA ALA A 253 4.82 -33.83 -4.43
C ALA A 253 5.40 -34.96 -5.33
N GLN A 254 6.08 -35.96 -4.74
CA GLN A 254 6.95 -36.89 -5.46
C GLN A 254 6.30 -37.87 -6.44
N GLN A 255 4.98 -38.09 -6.48
CA GLN A 255 4.42 -39.15 -7.36
C GLN A 255 3.72 -38.66 -8.63
N ALA A 256 3.26 -37.41 -8.69
CA ALA A 256 2.65 -36.86 -9.91
C ALA A 256 3.72 -36.29 -10.86
N GLU A 257 4.60 -35.42 -10.36
CA GLU A 257 5.57 -34.68 -11.19
C GLU A 257 6.77 -35.52 -11.64
N ILE A 258 7.10 -36.62 -10.93
CA ILE A 258 8.23 -37.49 -11.28
C ILE A 258 7.96 -38.34 -12.55
N GLN A 259 6.70 -38.47 -12.99
CA GLN A 259 6.36 -39.27 -14.18
C GLN A 259 6.03 -38.47 -15.44
N THR A 260 5.61 -37.20 -15.33
CA THR A 260 5.36 -36.34 -16.49
C THR A 260 6.68 -35.87 -17.08
N SER A 261 7.15 -36.58 -18.12
CA SER A 261 8.28 -36.09 -18.92
C SER A 261 7.87 -34.82 -19.66
N VAL A 262 8.42 -33.68 -19.24
CA VAL A 262 8.19 -32.39 -19.88
C VAL A 262 8.99 -32.32 -21.17
N PHE A 263 8.33 -31.82 -22.23
CA PHE A 263 8.91 -31.59 -23.55
C PHE A 263 8.29 -30.38 -24.26
N ARG A 264 7.38 -29.66 -23.59
CA ARG A 264 6.72 -28.43 -24.02
C ARG A 264 6.78 -27.44 -22.87
N TYR A 265 7.20 -26.22 -23.16
CA TYR A 265 7.52 -25.19 -22.19
C TYR A 265 6.77 -23.91 -22.57
N ARG A 266 6.11 -23.29 -21.59
CA ARG A 266 5.56 -21.93 -21.72
C ARG A 266 6.62 -20.98 -21.18
N MET A 267 7.02 -19.99 -21.97
CA MET A 267 8.12 -19.10 -21.63
C MET A 267 7.59 -17.69 -21.34
N PRO A 268 7.87 -17.14 -20.14
CA PRO A 268 7.78 -15.71 -19.87
C PRO A 268 8.67 -14.91 -20.83
N TYR A 269 8.40 -13.61 -20.96
CA TYR A 269 9.16 -12.74 -21.86
C TYR A 269 10.64 -12.64 -21.47
N GLU A 270 10.92 -12.47 -20.19
CA GLU A 270 12.27 -12.29 -19.63
C GLU A 270 13.15 -13.53 -19.86
N LEU A 271 12.54 -14.72 -19.75
CA LEU A 271 13.19 -15.98 -20.10
C LEU A 271 13.42 -16.08 -21.62
N SER A 272 12.45 -15.62 -22.41
CA SER A 272 12.51 -15.65 -23.87
C SER A 272 13.62 -14.75 -24.41
N GLU A 273 13.76 -13.51 -23.91
CA GLU A 273 14.85 -12.61 -24.30
C GLU A 273 16.23 -13.20 -23.97
N LEU A 274 16.37 -13.90 -22.84
CA LEU A 274 17.62 -14.54 -22.45
C LEU A 274 18.00 -15.73 -23.35
N ILE A 275 17.05 -16.61 -23.67
CA ILE A 275 17.37 -17.93 -24.27
C ILE A 275 17.09 -18.04 -25.77
N LEU A 276 16.22 -17.22 -26.35
CA LEU A 276 16.00 -17.23 -27.81
C LEU A 276 17.27 -16.90 -28.61
N PRO A 277 18.11 -15.91 -28.24
CA PRO A 277 19.38 -15.68 -28.92
C PRO A 277 20.31 -16.91 -28.87
N LEU A 278 20.33 -17.62 -27.73
CA LEU A 278 21.12 -18.84 -27.56
C LEU A 278 20.57 -19.98 -28.42
N MET A 279 19.24 -20.17 -28.44
CA MET A 279 18.58 -21.18 -29.28
C MET A 279 18.82 -20.93 -30.77
N CYS A 280 18.62 -19.70 -31.24
CA CYS A 280 18.79 -19.32 -32.64
C CYS A 280 20.24 -19.51 -33.12
N ARG A 281 21.24 -19.20 -32.30
CA ARG A 281 22.67 -19.47 -32.59
C ARG A 281 22.96 -20.94 -32.88
N THR A 282 22.13 -21.87 -32.39
CA THR A 282 22.29 -23.29 -32.70
C THR A 282 21.78 -23.70 -34.09
N GLY A 283 21.11 -22.82 -34.83
CA GLY A 283 20.53 -23.12 -36.15
C GLY A 283 19.44 -24.20 -36.14
N ARG A 284 18.80 -24.46 -34.99
CA ARG A 284 17.84 -25.57 -34.80
C ARG A 284 16.47 -25.14 -34.24
N VAL A 285 16.17 -23.84 -34.35
CA VAL A 285 14.84 -23.26 -34.03
C VAL A 285 13.97 -23.25 -35.28
N ARG A 286 12.71 -23.66 -35.17
CA ARG A 286 11.73 -23.68 -36.28
C ARG A 286 10.30 -23.61 -35.77
N TYR A 287 9.33 -23.54 -36.67
CA TYR A 287 7.92 -23.71 -36.33
C TYR A 287 7.52 -25.18 -36.22
N LEU A 288 6.55 -25.47 -35.34
CA LEU A 288 5.85 -26.74 -35.35
C LEU A 288 5.09 -26.91 -36.69
N ASP A 289 4.99 -28.15 -37.18
CA ASP A 289 4.44 -28.53 -38.48
C ASP A 289 5.20 -28.08 -39.75
N SER A 290 6.40 -27.51 -39.65
CA SER A 290 7.31 -27.45 -40.79
C SER A 290 7.65 -28.88 -41.26
N HIS A 291 7.34 -29.22 -42.52
CA HIS A 291 7.64 -30.55 -43.07
C HIS A 291 9.15 -30.86 -42.98
N GLU A 292 9.55 -32.15 -42.81
CA GLU A 292 10.97 -32.54 -42.68
C GLU A 292 11.88 -32.09 -43.86
N THR A 293 11.28 -31.69 -45.00
CA THR A 293 11.94 -31.09 -46.17
C THR A 293 12.14 -29.57 -46.10
N ASP A 294 11.30 -28.83 -45.36
CA ASP A 294 11.44 -27.38 -45.20
C ASP A 294 12.36 -27.08 -44.01
N GLN A 295 13.66 -26.98 -44.29
CA GLN A 295 14.69 -26.62 -43.32
C GLN A 295 14.70 -25.13 -42.97
N GLN A 296 13.54 -24.47 -42.94
CA GLN A 296 13.46 -23.05 -42.63
C GLN A 296 13.64 -22.84 -41.12
N THR A 297 14.86 -22.43 -40.76
CA THR A 297 15.26 -22.12 -39.40
C THR A 297 14.96 -20.66 -39.06
N LEU A 298 14.80 -20.38 -37.76
CA LEU A 298 14.56 -19.04 -37.24
C LEU A 298 15.84 -18.46 -36.64
N ASP A 299 16.31 -17.36 -37.20
CA ASP A 299 17.43 -16.57 -36.69
C ASP A 299 16.94 -15.52 -35.68
N TRP A 300 17.82 -15.10 -34.76
CA TRP A 300 17.54 -13.99 -33.87
C TRP A 300 17.99 -12.67 -34.52
N ASP A 301 17.10 -11.68 -34.54
CA ASP A 301 17.41 -10.34 -35.02
C ASP A 301 18.10 -9.52 -33.91
N GLU A 302 19.41 -9.31 -34.04
CA GLU A 302 20.18 -8.46 -33.12
C GLU A 302 19.95 -6.95 -33.36
N GLY A 303 19.15 -6.58 -34.37
CA GLY A 303 18.74 -5.20 -34.62
C GLY A 303 17.84 -4.59 -33.54
N PRO A 304 17.41 -3.32 -33.73
CA PRO A 304 16.46 -2.68 -32.82
C PRO A 304 15.12 -3.44 -32.75
N ALA A 305 14.36 -3.16 -31.70
CA ALA A 305 12.99 -3.65 -31.60
C ALA A 305 12.10 -3.01 -32.68
N TRP A 306 11.08 -3.74 -33.11
CA TRP A 306 10.00 -3.22 -33.95
C TRP A 306 9.00 -2.46 -33.09
N GLU A 307 8.59 -1.25 -33.48
CA GLU A 307 7.56 -0.48 -32.80
C GLU A 307 6.19 -0.81 -33.40
N LEU A 308 5.24 -1.25 -32.56
CA LEU A 308 3.84 -1.37 -32.94
C LEU A 308 3.29 0.03 -33.22
N THR A 309 2.92 0.26 -34.47
CA THR A 309 2.52 1.56 -35.00
C THR A 309 1.13 1.43 -35.62
N MET A 310 0.21 2.26 -35.17
CA MET A 310 -1.15 2.34 -35.69
C MET A 310 -1.27 3.58 -36.58
N ARG A 311 -1.56 3.38 -37.86
CA ARG A 311 -1.71 4.47 -38.84
C ARG A 311 -3.17 4.68 -39.19
N VAL A 312 -3.62 5.93 -39.12
CA VAL A 312 -4.92 6.36 -39.69
C VAL A 312 -4.63 6.96 -41.07
N ALA A 313 -5.20 6.39 -42.13
CA ALA A 313 -4.98 6.86 -43.49
C ALA A 313 -6.28 6.90 -44.31
N PRO A 314 -6.45 7.86 -45.24
CA PRO A 314 -7.55 7.86 -46.17
C PRO A 314 -7.35 6.78 -47.24
N THR A 315 -8.45 6.17 -47.65
CA THR A 315 -8.56 5.13 -48.69
C THR A 315 -9.06 5.77 -49.99
N ALA A 316 -8.89 5.09 -51.13
CA ALA A 316 -9.32 5.61 -52.43
C ALA A 316 -10.85 5.78 -52.59
N ASP A 317 -11.64 5.15 -51.72
CA ASP A 317 -13.11 5.06 -51.81
C ASP A 317 -13.85 6.03 -50.86
N GLU A 318 -13.23 7.17 -50.49
CA GLU A 318 -13.77 8.13 -49.50
C GLU A 318 -14.06 7.50 -48.10
N GLU A 319 -13.21 6.55 -47.70
CA GLU A 319 -13.22 5.91 -46.38
C GLU A 319 -11.87 6.06 -45.66
N TRP A 320 -11.89 6.20 -44.34
CA TRP A 320 -10.71 6.18 -43.49
C TRP A 320 -10.43 4.77 -42.97
N LYS A 321 -9.16 4.37 -42.96
CA LYS A 321 -8.73 3.02 -42.55
C LYS A 321 -7.69 3.10 -41.44
N LEU A 322 -7.89 2.25 -40.43
CA LEU A 322 -6.95 2.01 -39.33
C LEU A 322 -6.03 0.82 -39.70
N GLU A 323 -4.73 1.05 -39.78
CA GLU A 323 -3.76 0.04 -40.23
C GLU A 323 -2.68 -0.27 -39.18
N GLY A 324 -2.45 -1.57 -38.95
CA GLY A 324 -1.33 -2.06 -38.14
C GLY A 324 -0.03 -2.13 -38.93
N LEU A 325 0.98 -1.41 -38.45
CA LEU A 325 2.35 -1.42 -38.95
C LEU A 325 3.31 -1.81 -37.84
N LEU A 326 4.41 -2.41 -38.24
CA LEU A 326 5.60 -2.61 -37.43
C LEU A 326 6.68 -1.74 -38.08
N THR A 327 7.21 -0.76 -37.34
CA THR A 327 8.20 0.20 -37.85
C THR A 327 9.54 0.08 -37.11
N ARG A 328 10.65 0.29 -37.79
CA ARG A 328 12.00 0.27 -37.19
C ARG A 328 13.02 0.95 -38.11
N GLU A 329 13.69 2.00 -37.64
CA GLU A 329 14.83 2.67 -38.33
C GLU A 329 14.62 2.93 -39.85
N GLY A 330 13.39 3.22 -40.27
CA GLY A 330 13.03 3.45 -41.68
C GLY A 330 12.55 2.20 -42.46
N GLU A 331 12.66 1.01 -41.88
CA GLU A 331 11.92 -0.18 -42.31
C GLU A 331 10.48 -0.14 -41.80
N SER A 332 9.53 -0.63 -42.60
CA SER A 332 8.12 -0.77 -42.20
C SER A 332 7.52 -2.03 -42.84
N MET A 333 6.81 -2.83 -42.05
CA MET A 333 6.02 -3.97 -42.54
C MET A 333 4.62 -3.96 -41.95
N PRO A 334 3.58 -4.36 -42.71
CA PRO A 334 2.24 -4.58 -42.15
C PRO A 334 2.26 -5.61 -41.03
N ALA A 335 1.57 -5.34 -39.92
CA ALA A 335 1.54 -6.22 -38.74
C ALA A 335 1.02 -7.63 -39.08
N ASN A 336 0.07 -7.72 -40.03
CA ASN A 336 -0.47 -9.00 -40.51
C ASN A 336 0.53 -9.89 -41.28
N LYS A 337 1.73 -9.41 -41.60
CA LYS A 337 2.83 -10.25 -42.15
C LYS A 337 3.63 -10.96 -41.07
N ALA A 338 3.47 -10.60 -39.80
CA ALA A 338 4.03 -11.37 -38.70
C ALA A 338 3.30 -12.72 -38.60
N VAL A 339 4.07 -13.80 -38.40
CA VAL A 339 3.51 -15.14 -38.16
C VAL A 339 2.88 -15.19 -36.77
N LEU A 340 3.56 -14.57 -35.80
CA LEU A 340 3.11 -14.45 -34.42
C LEU A 340 3.65 -13.14 -33.82
N LEU A 341 2.80 -12.45 -33.08
CA LEU A 341 3.17 -11.43 -32.10
C LEU A 341 2.85 -12.01 -30.72
N VAL A 342 3.69 -11.76 -29.71
CA VAL A 342 3.53 -12.31 -28.36
C VAL A 342 3.54 -11.17 -27.34
N PRO A 343 2.61 -11.16 -26.35
CA PRO A 343 2.61 -10.22 -25.24
C PRO A 343 3.97 -10.14 -24.54
N GLY A 344 4.36 -8.94 -24.13
CA GLY A 344 5.66 -8.67 -23.51
C GLY A 344 6.77 -8.30 -24.50
N GLY A 345 6.54 -8.38 -25.80
CA GLY A 345 7.42 -7.72 -26.79
C GLY A 345 8.26 -8.64 -27.68
N LEU A 346 7.64 -9.63 -28.32
CA LEU A 346 8.27 -10.41 -29.40
C LEU A 346 7.45 -10.41 -30.69
N VAL A 347 8.15 -10.33 -31.82
CA VAL A 347 7.62 -10.56 -33.17
C VAL A 347 8.36 -11.71 -33.85
N LEU A 348 7.60 -12.63 -34.45
CA LEU A 348 8.11 -13.76 -35.20
C LEU A 348 7.65 -13.64 -36.67
N THR A 349 8.62 -13.72 -37.57
CA THR A 349 8.44 -13.71 -39.03
C THR A 349 8.85 -15.07 -39.61
N GLN A 350 8.64 -15.29 -40.91
CA GLN A 350 8.98 -16.58 -41.56
C GLN A 350 10.43 -17.06 -41.36
N SER A 351 11.38 -16.17 -41.07
CA SER A 351 12.81 -16.52 -40.91
C SER A 351 13.50 -15.90 -39.69
N LYS A 352 12.87 -14.92 -39.01
CA LYS A 352 13.49 -14.20 -37.89
C LYS A 352 12.55 -14.04 -36.70
N ILE A 353 13.13 -14.06 -35.51
CA ILE A 353 12.53 -13.63 -34.25
C ILE A 353 13.20 -12.31 -33.85
N ALA A 354 12.40 -11.29 -33.53
CA ALA A 354 12.88 -9.98 -33.10
C ALA A 354 12.09 -9.46 -31.89
N ARG A 355 12.64 -8.44 -31.22
CA ARG A 355 11.94 -7.71 -30.15
C ARG A 355 10.86 -6.79 -30.73
N LEU A 356 9.82 -6.55 -29.95
CA LEU A 356 8.67 -5.68 -30.25
C LEU A 356 8.48 -4.71 -29.08
N LEU A 357 8.21 -3.44 -29.37
CA LEU A 357 7.74 -2.42 -28.45
C LEU A 357 6.27 -2.13 -28.77
N ASP A 358 5.38 -2.52 -27.87
CA ASP A 358 3.92 -2.42 -28.00
C ASP A 358 3.30 -1.35 -27.09
N TYR A 359 4.09 -0.72 -26.21
CA TYR A 359 3.68 0.37 -25.31
C TYR A 359 2.47 0.02 -24.42
N ASP A 360 2.46 -1.19 -23.86
CA ASP A 360 1.34 -1.76 -23.07
C ASP A 360 0.00 -1.80 -23.84
N ALA A 361 0.07 -1.73 -25.17
CA ALA A 361 -1.09 -1.66 -26.06
C ALA A 361 -1.29 -2.97 -26.86
N PHE A 362 -0.84 -4.11 -26.32
CA PHE A 362 -0.92 -5.40 -27.01
C PHE A 362 -2.35 -5.83 -27.39
N GLU A 363 -3.37 -5.43 -26.62
CA GLU A 363 -4.79 -5.71 -26.92
C GLU A 363 -5.22 -5.20 -28.30
N TRP A 364 -4.51 -4.20 -28.88
CA TRP A 364 -4.75 -3.74 -30.24
C TRP A 364 -4.27 -4.70 -31.33
N VAL A 365 -3.39 -5.66 -31.02
CA VAL A 365 -2.76 -6.55 -32.01
C VAL A 365 -3.80 -7.34 -32.80
N ASP A 366 -4.86 -7.86 -32.17
CA ASP A 366 -5.91 -8.60 -32.88
C ASP A 366 -6.66 -7.71 -33.89
N VAL A 367 -6.93 -6.45 -33.53
CA VAL A 367 -7.57 -5.46 -34.43
C VAL A 367 -6.62 -5.06 -35.56
N LEU A 368 -5.33 -4.87 -35.25
CA LEU A 368 -4.31 -4.37 -36.17
C LEU A 368 -3.74 -5.44 -37.12
N THR A 369 -3.90 -6.73 -36.80
CA THR A 369 -3.44 -7.86 -37.63
C THR A 369 -4.52 -8.55 -38.44
N THR A 370 -5.81 -8.35 -38.12
CA THR A 370 -6.92 -8.95 -38.88
C THR A 370 -7.09 -8.23 -40.23
N GLU A 371 -7.36 -8.99 -41.31
CA GLU A 371 -7.53 -8.42 -42.66
C GLU A 371 -8.72 -7.43 -42.76
N SER A 372 -9.72 -7.58 -41.89
CA SER A 372 -10.79 -6.60 -41.68
C SER A 372 -10.29 -5.42 -40.83
N ALA A 373 -9.38 -4.63 -41.41
CA ALA A 373 -9.01 -3.34 -40.86
C ALA A 373 -10.26 -2.49 -40.58
N LEU A 374 -10.26 -1.80 -39.43
CA LEU A 374 -11.37 -0.93 -39.04
C LEU A 374 -11.49 0.22 -40.06
N ARG A 375 -12.66 0.32 -40.69
CA ARG A 375 -13.02 1.33 -41.69
C ARG A 375 -14.04 2.29 -41.08
N VAL A 376 -13.87 3.58 -41.37
CA VAL A 376 -14.72 4.67 -40.90
C VAL A 376 -15.12 5.54 -42.10
N PRO A 377 -16.41 5.92 -42.25
CA PRO A 377 -16.84 6.81 -43.33
C PRO A 377 -16.17 8.18 -43.27
N ASP A 378 -16.03 8.86 -44.41
CA ASP A 378 -15.64 10.28 -44.40
C ASP A 378 -16.71 11.15 -43.72
N GLY A 379 -16.24 12.08 -42.89
CA GLY A 379 -17.04 12.85 -41.92
C GLY A 379 -16.81 12.41 -40.46
N GLU A 380 -16.51 11.12 -40.21
CA GLU A 380 -16.35 10.56 -38.85
C GLU A 380 -14.87 10.47 -38.39
N GLN A 381 -13.89 10.85 -39.23
CA GLN A 381 -12.46 10.76 -38.91
C GLN A 381 -12.03 11.55 -37.67
N GLN A 382 -12.74 12.62 -37.32
CA GLN A 382 -12.46 13.38 -36.10
C GLN A 382 -12.91 12.61 -34.85
N GLU A 383 -14.11 12.03 -34.86
CA GLU A 383 -14.66 11.22 -33.78
C GLU A 383 -13.86 9.92 -33.58
N LEU A 384 -13.36 9.31 -34.66
CA LEU A 384 -12.38 8.23 -34.59
C LEU A 384 -11.13 8.65 -33.79
N VAL A 385 -10.51 9.78 -34.13
CA VAL A 385 -9.28 10.24 -33.45
C VAL A 385 -9.56 10.61 -31.98
N ASP A 386 -10.73 11.14 -31.63
CA ASP A 386 -11.11 11.34 -30.22
C ASP A 386 -11.19 10.00 -29.49
N THR A 387 -11.93 9.06 -30.07
CA THR A 387 -12.12 7.72 -29.50
C THR A 387 -10.80 6.99 -29.33
N LEU A 388 -9.83 7.15 -30.24
CA LEU A 388 -8.49 6.58 -30.12
C LEU A 388 -7.66 7.25 -29.03
N LEU A 389 -7.68 8.59 -28.92
CA LEU A 389 -6.93 9.32 -27.89
C LEU A 389 -7.52 9.15 -26.47
N ASP A 390 -8.81 8.80 -26.37
CA ASP A 390 -9.49 8.46 -25.11
C ASP A 390 -9.10 7.07 -24.55
N MET A 391 -8.45 6.22 -25.36
CA MET A 391 -8.15 4.83 -24.98
C MET A 391 -7.09 4.75 -23.87
N PRO A 392 -7.21 3.79 -22.93
CA PRO A 392 -6.28 3.64 -21.80
C PRO A 392 -4.81 3.46 -22.19
N THR A 393 -4.56 2.62 -23.19
CA THR A 393 -3.24 2.41 -23.80
C THR A 393 -3.38 2.46 -25.31
N LEU A 394 -2.38 3.01 -25.97
CA LEU A 394 -2.38 3.26 -27.41
C LEU A 394 -0.99 2.91 -27.96
N PRO A 395 -0.88 2.12 -29.05
CA PRO A 395 0.38 1.97 -29.76
C PRO A 395 0.76 3.30 -30.42
N ARG A 396 1.99 3.41 -30.94
CA ARG A 396 2.48 4.62 -31.60
C ARG A 396 1.52 5.06 -32.72
N LEU A 397 0.90 6.23 -32.58
CA LEU A 397 -0.13 6.70 -33.51
C LEU A 397 0.47 7.57 -34.63
N GLU A 398 0.26 7.18 -35.88
CA GLU A 398 0.54 7.99 -37.07
C GLU A 398 -0.75 8.61 -37.62
N LEU A 399 -0.92 9.92 -37.43
CA LEU A 399 -2.01 10.72 -38.02
C LEU A 399 -1.53 11.53 -39.23
N PRO A 400 -2.39 11.75 -40.24
CA PRO A 400 -2.13 12.74 -41.29
C PRO A 400 -2.19 14.16 -40.71
N LYS A 401 -1.50 15.11 -41.36
CA LYS A 401 -1.35 16.50 -40.90
C LYS A 401 -2.66 17.23 -40.60
N GLU A 402 -3.75 16.84 -41.25
CA GLU A 402 -5.10 17.42 -41.07
C GLU A 402 -5.77 16.99 -39.76
N LEU A 403 -5.31 15.89 -39.14
CA LEU A 403 -5.82 15.34 -37.88
C LEU A 403 -4.81 15.44 -36.73
N GLN A 404 -3.61 15.95 -36.98
CA GLN A 404 -2.59 16.20 -35.96
C GLN A 404 -3.03 17.37 -35.06
N LEU A 405 -3.07 17.11 -33.75
CA LEU A 405 -3.27 18.11 -32.72
C LEU A 405 -1.92 18.59 -32.18
N GLU A 406 -1.84 19.82 -31.70
CA GLU A 406 -0.64 20.32 -31.02
C GLU A 406 -0.49 19.61 -29.65
N GLU A 407 0.59 18.86 -29.46
CA GLU A 407 0.90 18.23 -28.17
C GLU A 407 1.38 19.29 -27.16
N VAL A 408 0.63 19.43 -26.06
CA VAL A 408 0.92 20.41 -25.00
C VAL A 408 1.19 19.68 -23.70
N THR A 409 2.30 20.00 -23.04
CA THR A 409 2.59 19.55 -21.67
C THR A 409 2.37 20.70 -20.69
N CYS A 410 1.66 20.47 -19.59
CA CYS A 410 1.55 21.45 -18.49
C CYS A 410 1.47 20.77 -17.13
N ASP A 411 1.81 21.50 -16.06
CA ASP A 411 1.67 21.01 -14.69
C ASP A 411 0.17 21.04 -14.27
N PRO A 412 -0.38 19.93 -13.75
CA PRO A 412 -1.76 19.87 -13.28
C PRO A 412 -1.99 20.74 -12.04
N LYS A 413 -3.17 21.36 -11.95
CA LYS A 413 -3.65 21.97 -10.70
C LYS A 413 -4.47 20.94 -9.92
N PRO A 414 -4.05 20.51 -8.72
CA PRO A 414 -4.74 19.48 -7.97
C PRO A 414 -5.98 20.04 -7.26
N HIS A 415 -7.07 19.28 -7.32
CA HIS A 415 -8.39 19.64 -6.79
C HIS A 415 -8.92 18.51 -5.90
N LEU A 416 -9.18 18.80 -4.63
CA LEU A 416 -9.76 17.87 -3.67
C LEU A 416 -11.22 18.26 -3.38
N THR A 417 -12.15 17.33 -3.52
CA THR A 417 -13.55 17.48 -3.10
C THR A 417 -13.87 16.51 -1.98
N VAL A 418 -14.06 17.01 -0.76
CA VAL A 418 -14.42 16.23 0.44
C VAL A 418 -15.93 16.18 0.62
N GLN A 419 -16.46 15.04 1.08
CA GLN A 419 -17.88 14.85 1.34
C GLN A 419 -18.11 14.12 2.67
N SER A 420 -19.14 14.53 3.38
CA SER A 420 -19.61 13.85 4.60
C SER A 420 -20.40 12.58 4.23
N PRO A 421 -20.06 11.38 4.76
CA PRO A 421 -20.78 10.16 4.43
C PRO A 421 -22.27 10.22 4.80
N ARG A 422 -23.16 9.87 3.85
CA ARG A 422 -24.62 9.91 4.07
C ARG A 422 -25.11 8.71 4.91
N GLY A 423 -25.12 8.83 6.23
CA GLY A 423 -25.82 7.87 7.09
C GLY A 423 -25.62 8.06 8.60
N LYS A 424 -26.71 7.92 9.39
CA LYS A 424 -26.65 7.92 10.87
C LYS A 424 -26.08 6.60 11.40
N ARG A 425 -24.75 6.47 11.53
CA ARG A 425 -24.09 5.44 12.35
C ARG A 425 -22.93 6.03 13.15
N TRP A 426 -22.73 5.50 14.35
CA TRP A 426 -21.85 6.02 15.42
C TRP A 426 -20.33 5.95 15.15
N HIS A 427 -19.89 5.83 13.88
CA HIS A 427 -18.49 5.65 13.49
C HIS A 427 -18.00 6.65 12.41
N LEU A 428 -18.64 7.83 12.33
CA LEU A 428 -18.31 8.90 11.37
C LEU A 428 -17.03 9.68 11.72
N GLU A 429 -15.94 8.98 12.07
CA GLU A 429 -14.64 9.63 12.30
C GLU A 429 -13.90 9.99 11.00
N ARG A 430 -14.30 9.41 9.85
CA ARG A 430 -13.62 9.57 8.57
C ARG A 430 -14.51 10.20 7.50
N LEU A 431 -13.98 11.23 6.85
CA LEU A 431 -14.55 11.92 5.70
C LEU A 431 -13.98 11.33 4.41
N GLN A 432 -14.79 11.32 3.35
CA GLN A 432 -14.44 10.77 2.05
C GLN A 432 -14.03 11.91 1.11
N GLY A 433 -13.06 11.68 0.23
CA GLY A 433 -12.61 12.68 -0.73
C GLY A 433 -12.40 12.11 -2.13
N GLN A 434 -12.67 12.94 -3.13
CA GLN A 434 -12.38 12.70 -4.55
C GLN A 434 -11.28 13.67 -5.00
N VAL A 435 -10.33 13.17 -5.78
CA VAL A 435 -9.16 13.88 -6.28
C VAL A 435 -9.31 14.05 -7.80
N GLN A 436 -9.19 15.27 -8.26
CA GLN A 436 -9.21 15.63 -9.68
C GLN A 436 -7.99 16.48 -10.00
N PHE A 437 -7.55 16.43 -11.26
CA PHE A 437 -6.51 17.30 -11.78
C PHE A 437 -7.11 18.20 -12.85
N ASP A 438 -6.82 19.49 -12.78
CA ASP A 438 -7.23 20.48 -13.78
C ASP A 438 -6.05 20.77 -14.71
N TYR A 439 -6.23 20.40 -15.98
CA TYR A 439 -5.31 20.64 -17.08
C TYR A 439 -5.96 21.66 -18.02
N LEU A 440 -5.55 22.93 -17.90
CA LEU A 440 -6.01 24.04 -18.75
C LEU A 440 -7.55 24.05 -18.95
N GLU A 441 -8.28 24.09 -17.84
CA GLU A 441 -9.76 24.15 -17.74
C GLU A 441 -10.49 22.81 -17.95
N THR A 442 -9.77 21.73 -18.28
CA THR A 442 -10.35 20.37 -18.29
C THR A 442 -10.01 19.63 -17.00
N LYS A 443 -11.04 19.32 -16.20
CA LYS A 443 -10.91 18.52 -14.97
C LYS A 443 -11.04 17.04 -15.25
N ILE A 444 -10.01 16.27 -14.90
CA ILE A 444 -9.97 14.81 -15.03
C ILE A 444 -9.93 14.14 -13.64
N PRO A 445 -10.70 13.06 -13.40
CA PRO A 445 -10.55 12.25 -12.18
C PRO A 445 -9.15 11.66 -12.08
N ALA A 446 -8.55 11.66 -10.89
CA ALA A 446 -7.21 11.10 -10.67
C ALA A 446 -7.13 9.60 -11.02
N SER A 447 -8.25 8.88 -10.97
CA SER A 447 -8.37 7.48 -11.36
C SER A 447 -8.60 7.22 -12.84
N SER A 448 -8.74 8.26 -13.66
CA SER A 448 -8.88 8.05 -15.11
C SER A 448 -7.60 7.42 -15.69
N SER A 449 -7.79 6.39 -16.51
CA SER A 449 -6.73 5.72 -17.25
C SER A 449 -6.27 6.49 -18.49
N GLN A 450 -7.04 7.46 -18.98
CA GLN A 450 -6.65 8.34 -20.10
C GLN A 450 -5.24 8.90 -19.88
N TRP A 451 -4.38 8.84 -20.89
CA TRP A 451 -3.00 9.36 -20.82
C TRP A 451 -2.90 10.80 -21.32
N ALA A 452 -3.86 11.26 -22.13
CA ALA A 452 -3.96 12.62 -22.64
C ALA A 452 -5.40 13.16 -22.57
N LEU A 453 -5.56 14.46 -22.82
CA LEU A 453 -6.82 15.20 -22.82
C LEU A 453 -6.98 15.97 -24.14
N VAL A 454 -8.00 15.66 -24.92
CA VAL A 454 -8.23 16.31 -26.22
C VAL A 454 -9.09 17.57 -26.06
N GLN A 455 -8.58 18.70 -26.57
CA GLN A 455 -9.29 19.98 -26.60
C GLN A 455 -9.40 20.49 -28.05
N ARG A 456 -10.33 19.91 -28.82
CA ARG A 456 -10.47 20.16 -30.28
C ARG A 456 -10.73 21.61 -30.66
N GLU A 457 -11.58 22.32 -29.92
CA GLU A 457 -11.86 23.74 -30.19
C GLU A 457 -10.61 24.62 -30.16
N GLN A 458 -9.55 24.13 -29.51
CA GLN A 458 -8.26 24.80 -29.29
C GLN A 458 -7.12 24.09 -30.06
N GLY A 459 -7.42 23.08 -30.87
CA GLY A 459 -6.48 22.37 -31.74
C GLY A 459 -5.40 21.56 -31.02
N ARG A 460 -5.55 21.25 -29.72
CA ARG A 460 -4.48 20.69 -28.89
C ARG A 460 -4.83 19.40 -28.16
N CYS A 461 -3.82 18.60 -27.88
CA CYS A 461 -3.87 17.40 -27.06
C CYS A 461 -2.94 17.61 -25.85
N ILE A 462 -3.48 17.60 -24.63
CA ILE A 462 -2.70 17.84 -23.42
C ILE A 462 -2.22 16.50 -22.86
N LEU A 463 -0.90 16.29 -22.81
CA LEU A 463 -0.30 15.11 -22.20
C LEU A 463 -0.32 15.23 -20.68
N ARG A 464 -0.82 14.20 -19.98
CA ARG A 464 -0.88 14.20 -18.50
C ARG A 464 0.50 13.97 -17.90
N ASN A 465 0.87 14.81 -16.95
CA ASN A 465 2.14 14.68 -16.24
C ASN A 465 1.96 13.76 -15.01
N ARG A 466 2.14 12.45 -15.22
CA ARG A 466 1.96 11.44 -14.16
C ARG A 466 2.89 11.65 -12.96
N ASP A 467 4.13 12.09 -13.17
CA ASP A 467 5.08 12.38 -12.09
C ASP A 467 4.55 13.49 -11.14
N ARG A 468 3.84 14.48 -11.69
CA ARG A 468 3.17 15.53 -10.89
C ARG A 468 1.93 15.02 -10.18
N GLU A 469 1.16 14.15 -10.82
CA GLU A 469 0.02 13.49 -10.17
C GLU A 469 0.48 12.65 -8.97
N ASP A 470 1.60 11.94 -9.07
CA ASP A 470 2.17 11.14 -7.97
C ASP A 470 2.86 11.99 -6.88
N GLN A 471 3.43 13.14 -7.22
CA GLN A 471 3.84 14.15 -6.23
C GLN A 471 2.63 14.65 -5.42
N ALA A 472 1.51 14.94 -6.08
CA ALA A 472 0.26 15.33 -5.42
C ALA A 472 -0.33 14.21 -4.54
N TRP A 473 -0.23 12.94 -4.97
CA TRP A 473 -0.58 11.79 -4.13
C TRP A 473 0.27 11.67 -2.87
N SER A 474 1.57 11.96 -3.00
CA SER A 474 2.52 11.93 -1.87
C SER A 474 2.19 13.02 -0.84
N GLN A 475 1.87 14.24 -1.30
CA GLN A 475 1.41 15.34 -0.44
C GLN A 475 0.14 14.98 0.35
N LEU A 476 -0.85 14.35 -0.30
CA LEU A 476 -2.06 13.88 0.39
C LEU A 476 -1.73 12.85 1.47
N HIS A 477 -0.83 11.91 1.18
CA HIS A 477 -0.41 10.88 2.14
C HIS A 477 0.27 11.49 3.39
N GLU A 478 1.21 12.43 3.19
CA GLU A 478 1.88 13.16 4.28
C GLU A 478 0.89 13.92 5.18
N LEU A 479 -0.19 14.44 4.61
CA LEU A 479 -1.25 15.16 5.34
C LEU A 479 -2.32 14.26 5.96
N GLY A 480 -2.10 12.94 5.97
CA GLY A 480 -2.94 11.97 6.67
C GLY A 480 -4.15 11.46 5.88
N PHE A 481 -4.23 11.74 4.57
CA PHE A 481 -5.20 11.10 3.69
C PHE A 481 -4.75 9.67 3.36
N ARG A 482 -5.66 8.70 3.51
CA ARG A 482 -5.43 7.31 3.07
C ARG A 482 -6.00 7.13 1.67
N ARG A 483 -5.17 6.77 0.70
CA ARG A 483 -5.56 6.47 -0.70
C ARG A 483 -6.32 5.14 -0.76
N MET A 484 -7.41 5.12 -1.52
CA MET A 484 -8.27 3.94 -1.71
C MET A 484 -8.02 3.34 -3.10
N LEU A 485 -7.40 2.16 -3.15
CA LEU A 485 -7.02 1.51 -4.41
C LEU A 485 -8.18 0.79 -5.12
N ASP A 486 -9.24 0.39 -4.40
CA ASP A 486 -10.40 -0.32 -4.96
C ASP A 486 -11.64 0.59 -5.06
N GLN A 487 -11.63 1.48 -6.05
CA GLN A 487 -12.70 2.46 -6.25
C GLN A 487 -14.03 1.85 -6.69
N ARG A 488 -13.99 0.71 -7.40
CA ARG A 488 -15.17 0.02 -7.96
C ARG A 488 -16.21 -0.38 -6.90
N ARG A 489 -15.85 -0.37 -5.61
CA ARG A 489 -16.74 -0.68 -4.49
C ARG A 489 -17.09 0.51 -3.59
N ARG A 490 -16.43 1.67 -3.72
CA ARG A 490 -16.54 2.75 -2.70
C ARG A 490 -16.78 4.17 -3.24
N GLY A 491 -16.42 4.50 -4.48
CA GLY A 491 -16.79 5.78 -5.11
C GLY A 491 -16.06 7.04 -4.58
N HIS A 492 -14.97 6.85 -3.82
CA HIS A 492 -14.08 7.91 -3.34
C HIS A 492 -12.62 7.45 -3.42
N ASP A 493 -11.71 8.42 -3.52
CA ASP A 493 -10.30 8.17 -3.81
C ASP A 493 -9.43 8.25 -2.55
N VAL A 494 -9.85 9.04 -1.55
CA VAL A 494 -9.18 9.20 -0.26
C VAL A 494 -10.15 9.20 0.93
N GLU A 495 -9.62 8.86 2.11
CA GLU A 495 -10.29 9.09 3.39
C GLU A 495 -9.37 9.84 4.36
N ILE A 496 -9.90 10.78 5.14
CA ILE A 496 -9.18 11.49 6.21
C ILE A 496 -10.01 11.52 7.51
N ALA A 497 -9.36 11.55 8.68
CA ALA A 497 -10.06 11.73 9.94
C ALA A 497 -10.61 13.17 10.07
N ALA A 498 -11.84 13.36 10.53
CA ALA A 498 -12.49 14.68 10.60
C ALA A 498 -11.71 15.72 11.42
N ARG A 499 -11.05 15.27 12.51
CA ARG A 499 -10.13 16.09 13.31
C ARG A 499 -8.91 16.58 12.52
N SER A 500 -8.40 15.77 11.60
CA SER A 500 -7.19 16.06 10.81
C SER A 500 -7.48 16.90 9.57
N LEU A 501 -8.75 17.09 9.18
CA LEU A 501 -9.11 17.85 7.98
C LEU A 501 -8.65 19.31 8.07
N GLY A 502 -8.85 19.98 9.21
CA GLY A 502 -8.52 21.41 9.37
C GLY A 502 -7.05 21.74 9.08
N PRO A 503 -6.09 21.10 9.76
CA PRO A 503 -4.67 21.25 9.47
C PRO A 503 -4.29 20.84 8.04
N ALA A 504 -4.83 19.72 7.56
CA ALA A 504 -4.52 19.19 6.24
C ALA A 504 -4.97 20.14 5.12
N VAL A 505 -6.20 20.65 5.16
CA VAL A 505 -6.73 21.54 4.11
C VAL A 505 -6.02 22.90 4.10
N ARG A 506 -5.63 23.44 5.25
CA ARG A 506 -4.75 24.63 5.30
C ARG A 506 -3.46 24.38 4.53
N ARG A 507 -2.77 23.28 4.83
CA ARG A 507 -1.50 22.94 4.17
C ARG A 507 -1.68 22.62 2.68
N LEU A 508 -2.79 22.02 2.27
CA LEU A 508 -3.15 21.84 0.86
C LEU A 508 -3.31 23.19 0.14
N ILE A 509 -4.02 24.15 0.74
CA ILE A 509 -4.19 25.50 0.16
C ILE A 509 -2.83 26.21 0.02
N ASP A 510 -1.96 26.12 1.03
CA ASP A 510 -0.58 26.66 0.95
C ASP A 510 0.24 26.02 -0.18
N LEU A 511 -0.02 24.74 -0.49
CA LEU A 511 0.59 23.99 -1.60
C LEU A 511 -0.09 24.25 -2.96
N GLY A 512 -1.05 25.17 -3.03
CA GLY A 512 -1.76 25.56 -4.26
C GLY A 512 -2.92 24.66 -4.66
N TRP A 513 -3.39 23.77 -3.78
CA TRP A 513 -4.58 22.96 -4.04
C TRP A 513 -5.86 23.78 -3.97
N GLN A 514 -6.80 23.44 -4.86
CA GLN A 514 -8.20 23.84 -4.69
C GLN A 514 -8.90 22.81 -3.79
N VAL A 515 -9.63 23.25 -2.77
CA VAL A 515 -10.37 22.35 -1.87
C VAL A 515 -11.83 22.77 -1.75
N HIS A 516 -12.72 21.81 -2.00
CA HIS A 516 -14.17 21.93 -1.85
C HIS A 516 -14.68 20.91 -0.83
N ALA A 517 -15.74 21.24 -0.09
CA ALA A 517 -16.40 20.35 0.85
C ALA A 517 -17.92 20.42 0.71
N ASP A 518 -18.60 19.27 0.68
CA ASP A 518 -20.05 19.12 0.46
C ASP A 518 -20.58 19.93 -0.76
N GLY A 519 -19.74 20.09 -1.80
CA GLY A 519 -20.07 20.82 -3.04
C GLY A 519 -19.89 22.35 -2.97
N LYS A 520 -19.27 22.89 -1.92
CA LYS A 520 -18.97 24.32 -1.76
C LYS A 520 -17.50 24.57 -1.47
N GLN A 521 -17.01 25.76 -1.81
CA GLN A 521 -15.64 26.16 -1.55
C GLN A 521 -15.37 26.22 -0.04
N VAL A 522 -14.18 25.75 0.37
CA VAL A 522 -13.70 25.87 1.75
C VAL A 522 -12.97 27.19 1.90
N ARG A 523 -13.32 27.99 2.92
CA ARG A 523 -12.78 29.34 3.15
C ARG A 523 -11.83 29.36 4.35
N GLN A 524 -10.76 30.14 4.26
CA GLN A 524 -9.89 30.37 5.41
C GLN A 524 -10.45 31.43 6.38
N PRO A 525 -10.19 31.30 7.69
CA PRO A 525 -10.45 32.37 8.65
C PRO A 525 -9.49 33.55 8.43
N GLY A 526 -10.05 34.75 8.36
CA GLY A 526 -9.34 36.02 8.41
C GLY A 526 -9.19 36.53 9.84
N GLU A 527 -9.11 37.86 9.97
CA GLU A 527 -8.91 38.53 11.25
C GLU A 527 -10.15 38.50 12.16
N PHE A 528 -9.90 38.55 13.48
CA PHE A 528 -10.91 38.86 14.47
C PHE A 528 -11.10 40.37 14.59
N SER A 529 -12.34 40.79 14.78
CA SER A 529 -12.66 42.09 15.36
C SER A 529 -13.44 41.88 16.67
N PHE A 530 -12.99 42.55 17.73
CA PHE A 530 -13.67 42.54 19.04
C PHE A 530 -14.12 43.95 19.42
N ARG A 531 -15.29 44.05 20.05
CA ARG A 531 -15.83 45.29 20.61
C ARG A 531 -16.39 45.04 22.00
N ILE A 532 -15.91 45.80 22.98
CA ILE A 532 -16.44 45.76 24.35
C ILE A 532 -17.40 46.92 24.57
N LYS A 533 -18.59 46.62 25.11
CA LYS A 533 -19.54 47.60 25.64
C LYS A 533 -19.79 47.34 27.13
N SER A 534 -19.87 48.40 27.92
CA SER A 534 -20.16 48.33 29.35
C SER A 534 -21.65 48.49 29.61
N GLY A 535 -22.25 47.50 30.28
CA GLY A 535 -23.57 47.58 30.88
C GLY A 535 -23.54 48.24 32.25
N ILE A 536 -24.58 48.03 33.05
CA ILE A 536 -24.65 48.57 34.42
C ILE A 536 -23.68 47.80 35.33
N ASP A 537 -23.78 46.47 35.35
CA ASP A 537 -22.99 45.57 36.22
C ASP A 537 -22.24 44.46 35.44
N TRP A 538 -22.20 44.54 34.11
CA TRP A 538 -21.58 43.56 33.22
C TRP A 538 -20.85 44.24 32.04
N PHE A 539 -20.02 43.47 31.34
CA PHE A 539 -19.41 43.84 30.06
C PHE A 539 -19.92 42.89 28.97
N GLU A 540 -20.18 43.44 27.79
CA GLU A 540 -20.58 42.71 26.59
C GLU A 540 -19.42 42.67 25.62
N LEU A 541 -18.86 41.48 25.38
CA LEU A 541 -17.88 41.22 24.34
C LEU A 541 -18.61 40.80 23.08
N HIS A 542 -18.73 41.76 22.16
CA HIS A 542 -19.14 41.53 20.77
C HIS A 542 -17.91 41.09 19.98
N GLY A 543 -18.05 40.11 19.10
CA GLY A 543 -16.93 39.61 18.30
C GLY A 543 -17.40 39.00 16.98
N ASP A 544 -16.66 39.31 15.93
CA ASP A 544 -16.94 38.89 14.55
C ASP A 544 -15.67 38.32 13.91
N VAL A 545 -15.82 37.20 13.22
CA VAL A 545 -14.76 36.56 12.43
C VAL A 545 -15.10 36.59 10.95
N GLN A 546 -14.20 37.16 10.16
CA GLN A 546 -14.34 37.17 8.70
C GLN A 546 -13.84 35.85 8.08
N PHE A 547 -14.61 35.30 7.14
CA PHE A 547 -14.26 34.17 6.28
C PHE A 547 -14.46 34.58 4.82
N GLU A 548 -13.45 35.24 4.23
CA GLU A 548 -13.42 35.68 2.83
C GLU A 548 -14.70 36.42 2.36
N GLY A 549 -15.23 37.32 3.18
CA GLY A 549 -16.44 38.10 2.88
C GLY A 549 -17.76 37.52 3.42
N GLN A 550 -17.69 36.61 4.39
CA GLN A 550 -18.80 36.22 5.29
C GLN A 550 -18.38 36.47 6.75
N SER A 551 -19.28 36.88 7.63
CA SER A 551 -19.01 36.98 9.07
C SER A 551 -19.65 35.84 9.85
N VAL A 552 -19.04 35.41 10.94
CA VAL A 552 -19.60 34.50 11.95
C VAL A 552 -19.50 35.17 13.32
N SER A 553 -20.58 35.10 14.10
CA SER A 553 -20.61 35.66 15.45
C SER A 553 -19.75 34.84 16.42
N PHE A 554 -19.14 35.52 17.38
CA PHE A 554 -18.26 34.87 18.36
C PHE A 554 -18.96 33.80 19.22
N PRO A 555 -20.23 33.96 19.67
CA PRO A 555 -20.94 32.88 20.38
C PRO A 555 -21.15 31.62 19.53
N GLU A 556 -21.45 31.75 18.23
CA GLU A 556 -21.62 30.61 17.32
C GLU A 556 -20.28 29.87 17.11
N LEU A 557 -19.21 30.63 16.91
CA LEU A 557 -17.84 30.10 16.85
C LEU A 557 -17.45 29.35 18.13
N LEU A 558 -17.68 29.94 19.31
CA LEU A 558 -17.39 29.30 20.59
C LEU A 558 -18.21 28.02 20.77
N SER A 559 -19.47 28.00 20.33
CA SER A 559 -20.32 26.79 20.34
C SER A 559 -19.77 25.67 19.47
N ALA A 560 -19.20 25.99 18.29
CA ALA A 560 -18.54 25.00 17.43
C ALA A 560 -17.23 24.49 18.05
N LEU A 561 -16.38 25.40 18.56
CA LEU A 561 -15.13 25.05 19.24
C LEU A 561 -15.36 24.18 20.49
N ALA A 562 -16.40 24.48 21.29
CA ALA A 562 -16.77 23.71 22.48
C ALA A 562 -17.29 22.30 22.15
N ARG A 563 -17.86 22.09 20.95
CA ARG A 563 -18.22 20.77 20.42
C ARG A 563 -17.02 19.99 19.87
N GLY A 564 -15.87 20.64 19.69
CA GLY A 564 -14.71 20.06 19.00
C GLY A 564 -14.85 20.03 17.48
N ASP A 565 -15.78 20.81 16.91
CA ASP A 565 -15.97 20.90 15.47
C ASP A 565 -14.77 21.60 14.81
N SER A 566 -14.14 20.96 13.82
CA SER A 566 -13.01 21.53 13.04
C SER A 566 -13.46 22.46 11.91
N THR A 567 -14.77 22.59 11.70
CA THR A 567 -15.38 23.39 10.62
C THR A 567 -16.70 24.01 11.07
N ILE A 568 -17.01 25.21 10.58
CA ILE A 568 -18.29 25.89 10.78
C ILE A 568 -19.00 26.13 9.43
N ARG A 569 -20.34 26.13 9.42
CA ARG A 569 -21.14 26.45 8.23
C ARG A 569 -21.47 27.93 8.23
N LEU A 570 -21.14 28.61 7.14
CA LEU A 570 -21.34 30.05 6.95
C LEU A 570 -22.77 30.34 6.45
N ALA A 571 -23.17 31.62 6.39
CA ALA A 571 -24.54 32.00 6.02
C ALA A 571 -24.90 31.70 4.55
N ASP A 572 -23.93 31.80 3.63
CA ASP A 572 -24.04 31.27 2.26
C ASP A 572 -24.02 29.72 2.20
N GLY A 573 -23.85 29.07 3.34
CA GLY A 573 -23.73 27.65 3.57
C GLY A 573 -22.41 27.03 3.11
N SER A 574 -21.38 27.83 2.79
CA SER A 574 -20.01 27.35 2.59
C SER A 574 -19.37 26.96 3.93
N LEU A 575 -18.16 26.38 3.89
CA LEU A 575 -17.50 25.81 5.08
C LEU A 575 -16.25 26.63 5.44
N GLY A 576 -16.24 27.21 6.64
CA GLY A 576 -15.07 27.86 7.23
C GLY A 576 -14.28 26.86 8.09
N ILE A 577 -12.96 26.82 7.94
CA ILE A 577 -12.09 25.98 8.79
C ILE A 577 -11.81 26.68 10.12
N LEU A 578 -11.96 25.95 11.22
CA LEU A 578 -11.60 26.44 12.55
C LEU A 578 -10.16 26.01 12.92
N PRO A 579 -9.26 26.95 13.28
CA PRO A 579 -7.90 26.64 13.72
C PRO A 579 -7.89 25.95 15.09
N GLU A 580 -7.07 24.91 15.26
CA GLU A 580 -6.95 24.19 16.55
C GLU A 580 -6.51 25.11 17.71
N ASP A 581 -5.64 26.08 17.43
CA ASP A 581 -5.18 27.04 18.44
C ASP A 581 -6.31 27.97 18.92
N TRP A 582 -7.39 28.14 18.17
CA TRP A 582 -8.55 28.93 18.61
C TRP A 582 -9.33 28.22 19.71
N ALA A 583 -9.44 26.89 19.65
CA ALA A 583 -10.03 26.11 20.75
C ALA A 583 -9.23 26.31 22.05
N LYS A 584 -7.90 26.32 21.96
CA LYS A 584 -7.01 26.57 23.11
C LYS A 584 -7.08 28.03 23.62
N LYS A 585 -7.09 29.01 22.71
CA LYS A 585 -7.09 30.45 23.04
C LYS A 585 -8.43 30.94 23.57
N PHE A 586 -9.52 30.58 22.89
CA PHE A 586 -10.86 31.14 23.14
C PHE A 586 -11.79 30.18 23.88
N GLY A 587 -11.49 28.89 23.97
CA GLY A 587 -12.28 27.92 24.76
C GLY A 587 -12.38 28.30 26.24
N LEU A 588 -11.40 29.03 26.78
CA LEU A 588 -11.45 29.62 28.12
C LEU A 588 -12.58 30.66 28.26
N LEU A 589 -12.85 31.47 27.24
CA LEU A 589 -13.92 32.49 27.27
C LEU A 589 -15.31 31.84 27.32
N ALA A 590 -15.50 30.71 26.63
CA ALA A 590 -16.76 29.98 26.61
C ALA A 590 -17.18 29.44 27.99
N GLY A 591 -16.22 29.18 28.89
CA GLY A 591 -16.49 28.74 30.26
C GLY A 591 -16.56 29.87 31.30
N LEU A 592 -16.21 31.10 30.93
CA LEU A 592 -16.03 32.22 31.87
C LEU A 592 -17.04 33.35 31.67
N GLY A 593 -17.57 33.54 30.46
CA GLY A 593 -18.70 34.43 30.18
C GLY A 593 -20.00 33.68 29.94
N THR A 594 -21.15 34.34 30.07
CA THR A 594 -22.46 33.82 29.66
C THR A 594 -22.76 34.22 28.23
N ALA A 595 -23.06 33.25 27.36
CA ALA A 595 -23.46 33.53 25.98
C ALA A 595 -24.89 34.11 25.93
N ASP A 596 -25.05 35.18 25.15
CA ASP A 596 -26.33 35.68 24.64
C ASP A 596 -26.34 35.53 23.10
N GLU A 597 -27.43 35.92 22.41
CA GLU A 597 -27.63 35.62 20.99
C GLU A 597 -26.50 36.13 20.06
N ASP A 598 -25.96 37.32 20.31
CA ASP A 598 -24.94 37.99 19.49
C ASP A 598 -23.62 38.29 20.24
N HIS A 599 -23.60 38.21 21.57
CA HIS A 599 -22.45 38.61 22.40
C HIS A 599 -22.21 37.70 23.60
N MET A 600 -21.01 37.80 24.19
CA MET A 600 -20.67 37.15 25.47
C MET A 600 -20.72 38.18 26.61
N ARG A 601 -21.44 37.87 27.69
CA ARG A 601 -21.49 38.71 28.90
C ARG A 601 -20.47 38.25 29.95
N PHE A 602 -19.80 39.21 30.56
CA PHE A 602 -18.81 39.02 31.62
C PHE A 602 -19.16 39.87 32.83
N ALA A 603 -18.93 39.34 34.03
CA ALA A 603 -19.16 40.05 35.28
C ALA A 603 -18.08 41.11 35.52
N HIS A 604 -18.39 42.14 36.32
CA HIS A 604 -17.50 43.29 36.51
C HIS A 604 -16.14 42.94 37.14
N ASN A 605 -16.07 41.84 37.90
CA ASN A 605 -14.82 41.31 38.48
C ASN A 605 -13.92 40.55 37.47
N GLN A 606 -14.35 40.37 36.22
CA GLN A 606 -13.61 39.67 35.16
C GLN A 606 -12.80 40.61 34.23
N VAL A 607 -12.74 41.92 34.51
CA VAL A 607 -12.01 42.91 33.68
C VAL A 607 -10.55 42.53 33.44
N ALA A 608 -9.81 42.13 34.47
CA ALA A 608 -8.40 41.77 34.35
C ALA A 608 -8.19 40.53 33.45
N LEU A 609 -9.12 39.57 33.51
CA LEU A 609 -9.14 38.39 32.65
C LEU A 609 -9.44 38.75 31.20
N LEU A 610 -10.44 39.62 30.96
CA LEU A 610 -10.76 40.14 29.64
C LEU A 610 -9.59 40.88 29.00
N ASP A 611 -8.91 41.77 29.74
CA ASP A 611 -7.72 42.46 29.22
C ASP A 611 -6.58 41.48 28.90
N ALA A 612 -6.33 40.49 29.76
CA ALA A 612 -5.31 39.48 29.52
C ALA A 612 -5.59 38.65 28.25
N LEU A 613 -6.83 38.17 28.05
CA LEU A 613 -7.20 37.35 26.90
C LEU A 613 -7.27 38.14 25.58
N LEU A 614 -7.63 39.43 25.65
CA LEU A 614 -7.67 40.33 24.50
C LEU A 614 -6.34 41.07 24.24
N SER A 615 -5.32 40.89 25.09
CA SER A 615 -4.01 41.56 24.96
C SER A 615 -3.24 41.15 23.70
N ALA A 616 -3.49 39.94 23.19
CA ALA A 616 -2.85 39.37 22.01
C ALA A 616 -3.66 39.59 20.71
N GLN A 617 -4.69 40.44 20.73
CA GLN A 617 -5.55 40.73 19.58
C GLN A 617 -5.27 42.15 19.07
N GLU A 618 -5.05 42.29 17.76
CA GLU A 618 -4.69 43.56 17.14
C GLU A 618 -5.88 44.54 17.05
N HIS A 619 -7.08 44.02 16.79
CA HIS A 619 -8.30 44.80 16.55
C HIS A 619 -9.33 44.64 17.67
N VAL A 620 -9.20 45.45 18.73
CA VAL A 620 -10.11 45.48 19.88
C VAL A 620 -10.59 46.89 20.19
N GLU A 621 -11.84 47.19 19.83
CA GLU A 621 -12.54 48.40 20.26
C GLU A 621 -12.97 48.27 21.73
N ARG A 622 -12.65 49.28 22.54
CA ARG A 622 -12.98 49.35 23.97
C ARG A 622 -13.72 50.66 24.24
N ASP A 623 -14.75 50.63 25.06
CA ASP A 623 -15.41 51.86 25.52
C ASP A 623 -14.63 52.55 26.66
N GLU A 624 -14.99 53.80 26.95
CA GLU A 624 -14.33 54.61 27.98
C GLU A 624 -14.44 53.98 29.38
N THR A 625 -15.57 53.34 29.70
CA THR A 625 -15.82 52.71 31.00
C THR A 625 -14.87 51.53 31.24
N PHE A 626 -14.74 50.63 30.27
CA PHE A 626 -13.82 49.50 30.35
C PHE A 626 -12.37 49.96 30.42
N GLU A 627 -11.96 50.92 29.58
CA GLU A 627 -10.57 51.42 29.58
C GLU A 627 -10.22 52.13 30.90
N ASN A 628 -11.13 52.94 31.46
CA ASN A 628 -10.93 53.57 32.77
C ASN A 628 -10.71 52.55 33.90
N LEU A 629 -11.53 51.49 33.96
CA LEU A 629 -11.37 50.41 34.95
C LEU A 629 -10.07 49.63 34.75
N ARG A 630 -9.75 49.30 33.50
CA ARG A 630 -8.49 48.63 33.11
C ARG A 630 -7.26 49.44 33.55
N GLN A 631 -7.25 50.75 33.32
CA GLN A 631 -6.17 51.64 33.77
C GLN A 631 -6.06 51.68 35.30
N ARG A 632 -7.19 51.68 36.03
CA ARG A 632 -7.19 51.61 37.50
C ARG A 632 -6.64 50.29 38.04
N PHE A 633 -7.00 49.15 37.42
CA PHE A 633 -6.39 47.86 37.76
C PHE A 633 -4.88 47.80 37.46
N LYS A 634 -4.40 48.42 36.37
CA LYS A 634 -2.97 48.47 36.04
C LYS A 634 -2.15 49.37 36.97
N ASN A 635 -2.76 50.46 37.45
CA ASN A 635 -2.11 51.43 38.33
C ASN A 635 -2.40 51.18 39.83
N PHE A 636 -3.00 50.03 40.18
CA PHE A 636 -3.33 49.69 41.56
C PHE A 636 -2.05 49.40 42.37
N SER A 637 -1.78 50.22 43.39
CA SER A 637 -0.60 50.13 44.25
C SER A 637 -0.90 49.69 45.70
N GLY A 638 -2.17 49.51 46.05
CA GLY A 638 -2.65 49.18 47.40
C GLY A 638 -3.98 49.84 47.71
N ILE A 639 -4.51 49.58 48.91
CA ILE A 639 -5.66 50.27 49.48
C ILE A 639 -5.12 51.27 50.51
N GLU A 640 -5.58 52.52 50.45
CA GLU A 640 -5.15 53.59 51.36
C GLU A 640 -6.15 53.81 52.52
N ASP A 641 -5.67 54.33 53.64
CA ASP A 641 -6.49 54.62 54.83
C ASP A 641 -7.43 55.82 54.60
N ALA A 642 -8.72 55.55 54.40
CA ALA A 642 -9.74 56.58 54.24
C ALA A 642 -9.84 57.52 55.45
N THR A 643 -10.25 58.77 55.19
CA THR A 643 -10.52 59.78 56.23
C THR A 643 -12.00 59.81 56.60
N GLU A 644 -12.32 60.31 57.79
CA GLU A 644 -13.70 60.45 58.27
C GLU A 644 -14.62 61.20 57.30
N PRO A 645 -15.81 60.64 56.96
CA PRO A 645 -16.78 61.32 56.09
C PRO A 645 -17.26 62.65 56.66
N LYS A 646 -17.56 63.61 55.78
CA LYS A 646 -18.12 64.92 56.17
C LYS A 646 -19.47 64.74 56.87
N GLY A 647 -19.50 65.01 58.17
CA GLY A 647 -20.67 64.84 59.03
C GLY A 647 -20.57 63.68 60.03
N PHE A 648 -19.47 62.93 60.06
CA PHE A 648 -19.20 61.94 61.10
C PHE A 648 -18.79 62.60 62.42
N GLU A 649 -19.55 62.38 63.49
CA GLU A 649 -19.22 62.88 64.84
C GLU A 649 -18.37 61.86 65.61
N GLY A 650 -17.06 61.86 65.35
CA GLY A 650 -16.10 61.00 66.03
C GLY A 650 -14.71 61.02 65.40
N SER A 651 -13.84 60.13 65.85
CA SER A 651 -12.54 59.83 65.23
C SER A 651 -12.41 58.33 65.02
N LEU A 652 -12.04 57.91 63.81
CA LEU A 652 -11.85 56.50 63.48
C LEU A 652 -10.47 56.02 63.94
N ARG A 653 -10.44 54.83 64.55
CA ARG A 653 -9.18 54.13 64.87
C ARG A 653 -8.52 53.64 63.58
N GLY A 654 -7.22 53.36 63.59
CA GLY A 654 -6.45 52.90 62.40
C GLY A 654 -7.17 51.81 61.60
N TYR A 655 -7.48 50.66 62.22
CA TYR A 655 -8.22 49.57 61.59
C TYR A 655 -9.61 49.94 61.03
N GLN A 656 -10.24 51.01 61.52
CA GLN A 656 -11.52 51.50 61.00
C GLN A 656 -11.32 52.40 59.78
N ARG A 657 -10.17 53.08 59.67
CA ARG A 657 -9.76 53.84 58.48
C ARG A 657 -9.28 52.90 57.37
N GLU A 658 -8.51 51.87 57.72
CA GLU A 658 -8.18 50.73 56.84
C GLU A 658 -9.46 50.07 56.31
N GLY A 659 -10.40 49.74 57.21
CA GLY A 659 -11.69 49.12 56.85
C GLY A 659 -12.60 50.03 56.01
N LEU A 660 -12.61 51.35 56.26
CA LEU A 660 -13.33 52.31 55.43
C LEU A 660 -12.68 52.42 54.04
N GLY A 661 -11.35 52.48 53.95
CA GLY A 661 -10.62 52.47 52.68
C GLY A 661 -10.86 51.20 51.86
N TRP A 662 -11.00 50.05 52.52
CA TRP A 662 -11.39 48.80 51.87
C TRP A 662 -12.83 48.84 51.33
N LEU A 663 -13.78 49.42 52.06
CA LEU A 663 -15.15 49.62 51.58
C LEU A 663 -15.23 50.63 50.42
N GLU A 664 -14.47 51.72 50.50
CA GLU A 664 -14.34 52.71 49.42
C GLU A 664 -13.73 52.04 48.18
N PHE A 665 -12.66 51.26 48.31
CA PHE A 665 -12.07 50.46 47.23
C PHE A 665 -13.09 49.51 46.57
N LEU A 666 -13.86 48.75 47.36
CA LEU A 666 -14.88 47.84 46.85
C LEU A 666 -15.96 48.59 46.05
N GLN A 667 -16.44 49.72 46.58
CA GLN A 667 -17.39 50.58 45.89
C GLN A 667 -16.79 51.17 44.60
N GLU A 668 -15.55 51.63 44.68
CA GLU A 668 -14.81 52.29 43.60
C GLU A 668 -14.54 51.37 42.40
N PHE A 669 -14.18 50.12 42.66
CA PHE A 669 -13.93 49.10 41.64
C PHE A 669 -15.20 48.28 41.32
N ARG A 670 -16.35 48.61 41.95
CA ARG A 670 -17.61 47.86 41.92
C ARG A 670 -17.44 46.35 42.18
N LEU A 671 -16.47 46.02 43.03
CA LEU A 671 -16.25 44.67 43.51
C LEU A 671 -17.16 44.49 44.73
N GLY A 672 -18.17 43.62 44.63
CA GLY A 672 -19.04 43.34 45.77
C GLY A 672 -18.26 42.78 46.96
N GLY A 673 -18.56 43.25 48.17
CA GLY A 673 -17.99 42.72 49.41
C GLY A 673 -18.90 41.71 50.09
N CYS A 674 -18.36 40.56 50.49
CA CYS A 674 -19.02 39.66 51.43
C CYS A 674 -18.34 39.77 52.79
N LEU A 675 -19.05 40.30 53.79
CA LEU A 675 -18.55 40.33 55.17
C LEU A 675 -18.79 38.96 55.81
N ALA A 676 -17.78 38.09 55.75
CA ALA A 676 -17.77 36.82 56.47
C ALA A 676 -17.34 37.07 57.93
N ASP A 677 -18.33 37.30 58.79
CA ASP A 677 -18.13 37.56 60.21
C ASP A 677 -18.02 36.23 60.99
N ASP A 678 -16.81 35.87 61.43
CA ASP A 678 -16.55 34.70 62.28
C ASP A 678 -16.89 35.01 63.75
N MET A 679 -18.17 35.32 64.02
CA MET A 679 -18.67 35.49 65.37
C MET A 679 -18.81 34.16 66.10
N GLY A 680 -17.66 33.61 66.52
CA GLY A 680 -17.61 32.71 67.66
C GLY A 680 -18.18 33.41 68.91
N LEU A 681 -19.40 33.01 69.30
CA LEU A 681 -20.09 33.52 70.48
C LEU A 681 -19.20 33.39 71.74
N GLY A 682 -18.67 34.53 72.19
CA GLY A 682 -17.58 34.57 73.17
C GLY A 682 -17.55 35.82 74.05
N LYS A 683 -18.67 36.56 74.17
CA LYS A 683 -18.97 37.55 75.22
C LYS A 683 -20.45 37.89 75.26
#